data_AF-A0AAE9WFK3-F1
#
_entry.id   AF-A0AAE9WFK3-F1
#
_cell.length_a   1.000
_cell.length_b   1.000
_cell.length_c   1.000
_cell.angle_alpha   90.00
_cell.angle_beta   90.00
_cell.angle_gamma   90.00
#
_symmetry.space_group_name_H-M   'P 1'
#
loop_
_entity.id
_entity.type
_entity.pdbx_description
1 polymer ?
#
loop_
_entity_poly.entity_id
_entity_poly.type
_entity_poly.pdbx_seq_one_letter_code
_entity_poly.pdbx_strand_id
1 'polypeptide(L)'
;MDENEADTLLDSSVDDVNSSTVEPMDEEVQYLNGYINDFVDESGRFDYNDEAFVGDTDALNTAGLWSDEESEQAESEEEASSTLDKTSTQKDSEADDNEWEEDLKAAVGFRRAKKSSRGRGRVSRADMLPSVEVQQLLSLANRLFAQEGNFAEAQKIAEEIVRIDNNVIAAWKMLGECHRQRGNEKVNIEKCLIAWMAAAHLKPKDHELWATCAHLSESLEFWDQADYCYSRGILAKPTKESLLNEYIFNRSILNKDHGSLKKAAEGFRQLLPSSPFDVSLLKHLAEVYIRIRTPGEALNAFETSWAHYYQYPVPPVGKGVFDLPALNLYAELLLLDHQWSNAIQLINRGVRWFRGRKSEVHWDDYDDDREWDIDERRRKFDASSLQENSEETYHLPYLLRAKLGIARIKIGELEEAAHHFSIIKTLPLEYISVVLNNIAKAYMEIERLDLALEYYILLSGHGPAQNIQLWFDMGLCYLELKEFEHAQQCMEAILLVDNNNINALVKLAEINELQDNRDAALAIVTSIIELQKATPENEKGTMELTGRESDLGSRLLINKQRLPQDGWEKRAQISRSREEARQYKIWKTEHTQRRFEKLGALFENLQVDSTSFETLLWMNIASELIDEFVNTKALYPNERKARSKTNLLTRHVRIHSLKEQLMNMINRLNDSITHSKWGDVGLETVLHTKMFRDVSIDAWFQLFVQYALQEVKSGTVKQAYEVLKAGMATPVFEQDPLKRQNLRWCMLACAIHARDSQTALGPLRWTFTSFQFRQDTYRLFSGILSSGYECSRTFVDSANQKFLLRLVKLMDQLMSKSSVPGAATLSKNEDGLATVPTSYDPILFLLYGHIMARSRSWIPAINYYSRAYVMNPDCPMTNLSIGLAYIHRAMQRLSDNRHYQILQGFTFLYHYYDLRSKIGIGEKQEALYNLAKAYHFLGLEHHAVQYYEKVLELSPMGTVNDLTVQQKEGSRVNPTYDFAYEAAYNIRLIYISSGNLNLAFEVTKQYLAL
;
A
#
# COMPACT_ATOMS: atom_id res chain seq x y z
N MET A 1 -16.77 3.51 101.68
CA MET A 1 -15.63 3.86 102.54
C MET A 1 -14.71 2.65 102.65
N ASP A 2 -13.87 2.35 101.66
CA ASP A 2 -13.66 3.01 100.35
C ASP A 2 -13.35 1.97 99.26
N GLU A 3 -13.11 2.43 98.03
CA GLU A 3 -12.97 1.64 96.78
C GLU A 3 -11.83 0.56 96.87
N ASN A 4 -11.95 -0.64 96.29
CA ASN A 4 -12.00 -1.02 94.86
C ASN A 4 -10.79 -0.45 94.06
N GLU A 5 -10.00 -1.21 93.30
CA GLU A 5 -10.10 -2.59 92.79
C GLU A 5 -8.71 -3.31 92.82
N ALA A 6 -8.67 -4.65 92.90
CA ALA A 6 -7.51 -5.46 92.46
C ALA A 6 -7.82 -6.99 92.37
N ASP A 7 -7.66 -7.53 91.15
CA ASP A 7 -7.14 -8.85 90.76
C ASP A 7 -7.48 -10.21 91.46
N THR A 8 -7.98 -11.13 90.60
CA THR A 8 -7.64 -12.57 90.49
C THR A 8 -8.04 -13.59 91.58
N LEU A 9 -8.66 -14.72 91.16
CA LEU A 9 -8.02 -16.06 91.05
C LEU A 9 -9.05 -17.22 90.88
N LEU A 10 -8.73 -18.17 89.97
CA LEU A 10 -9.10 -19.61 89.98
C LEU A 10 -10.61 -19.99 89.86
N ASP A 11 -11.03 -21.21 89.52
CA ASP A 11 -10.31 -22.49 89.27
C ASP A 11 -11.07 -23.41 88.28
N SER A 12 -10.39 -24.42 87.70
CA SER A 12 -10.89 -25.75 87.27
C SER A 12 -12.08 -25.90 86.26
N SER A 13 -12.15 -26.91 85.37
CA SER A 13 -11.18 -27.93 84.90
C SER A 13 -11.78 -28.81 83.76
N VAL A 14 -10.96 -29.19 82.75
CA VAL A 14 -10.74 -30.58 82.25
C VAL A 14 -11.94 -31.36 81.67
N ASP A 15 -11.99 -31.84 80.42
CA ASP A 15 -11.07 -31.81 79.23
C ASP A 15 -11.97 -31.59 77.96
N ASP A 16 -11.78 -31.99 76.69
CA ASP A 16 -10.87 -32.92 75.96
C ASP A 16 -10.87 -32.64 74.43
N VAL A 17 -9.95 -33.28 73.69
CA VAL A 17 -9.80 -33.46 72.23
C VAL A 17 -9.44 -32.25 71.34
N ASN A 18 -8.18 -32.29 70.87
CA ASN A 18 -7.56 -31.58 69.75
C ASN A 18 -8.50 -31.32 68.53
N SER A 19 -8.62 -30.15 67.88
CA SER A 19 -7.69 -29.05 67.49
C SER A 19 -7.11 -29.14 66.06
N SER A 20 -7.62 -28.31 65.16
CA SER A 20 -6.86 -27.69 64.05
C SER A 20 -7.59 -26.43 63.57
N THR A 21 -7.01 -25.25 63.75
CA THR A 21 -7.64 -23.96 63.49
C THR A 21 -7.51 -23.49 62.04
N VAL A 22 -8.56 -22.86 61.54
CA VAL A 22 -8.53 -21.93 60.40
C VAL A 22 -9.32 -20.70 60.84
N GLU A 23 -8.68 -19.53 60.87
CA GLU A 23 -9.34 -18.25 61.18
C GLU A 23 -9.86 -17.61 59.87
N PRO A 24 -11.08 -17.04 59.85
CA PRO A 24 -11.63 -16.37 58.68
C PRO A 24 -11.18 -14.90 58.61
N MET A 25 -11.16 -14.33 57.40
CA MET A 25 -10.87 -12.91 57.16
C MET A 25 -11.99 -12.26 56.32
N ASP A 26 -13.24 -12.56 56.68
CA ASP A 26 -14.46 -12.17 55.93
C ASP A 26 -15.16 -10.89 56.44
N GLU A 27 -14.73 -10.32 57.57
CA GLU A 27 -15.52 -9.29 58.28
C GLU A 27 -15.55 -7.92 57.59
N GLU A 28 -14.51 -7.51 56.86
CA GLU A 28 -14.49 -6.20 56.17
C GLU A 28 -15.43 -6.13 54.95
N VAL A 29 -15.74 -7.27 54.32
CA VAL A 29 -16.61 -7.30 53.12
C VAL A 29 -18.09 -7.14 53.48
N GLN A 30 -18.51 -7.56 54.67
CA GLN A 30 -19.91 -7.46 55.09
C GLN A 30 -20.33 -6.01 55.42
N TYR A 31 -19.41 -5.20 55.94
CA TYR A 31 -19.69 -3.80 56.30
C TYR A 31 -20.03 -2.91 55.11
N LEU A 32 -19.53 -3.21 53.90
CA LEU A 32 -19.86 -2.45 52.70
C LEU A 32 -21.23 -2.84 52.10
N ASN A 33 -21.62 -4.11 52.22
CA ASN A 33 -22.91 -4.60 51.73
C ASN A 33 -24.10 -4.07 52.57
N GLY A 34 -23.90 -3.79 53.86
CA GLY A 34 -24.93 -3.18 54.72
C GLY A 34 -25.45 -1.84 54.17
N TYR A 35 -24.53 -0.94 53.80
CA TYR A 35 -24.86 0.38 53.25
C TYR A 35 -25.58 0.34 51.88
N ILE A 36 -25.50 -0.77 51.16
CA ILE A 36 -26.19 -0.94 49.87
C ILE A 36 -27.64 -1.37 50.10
N ASN A 37 -27.91 -2.25 51.07
CA ASN A 37 -29.25 -2.73 51.37
C ASN A 37 -30.16 -1.64 51.96
N ASP A 38 -29.65 -0.81 52.88
CA ASP A 38 -30.42 0.30 53.47
C ASP A 38 -30.93 1.30 52.40
N PHE A 39 -30.17 1.49 51.32
CA PHE A 39 -30.55 2.37 50.20
C PHE A 39 -31.57 1.72 49.23
N VAL A 40 -31.65 0.39 49.21
CA VAL A 40 -32.66 -0.36 48.45
C VAL A 40 -34.01 -0.32 49.15
N ASP A 41 -34.05 -0.48 50.48
CA ASP A 41 -35.32 -0.48 51.23
C ASP A 41 -36.01 0.90 51.27
N GLU A 42 -35.27 2.02 51.23
CA GLU A 42 -35.90 3.35 51.06
C GLU A 42 -36.52 3.57 49.67
N SER A 43 -36.10 2.82 48.64
CA SER A 43 -36.72 2.89 47.30
C SER A 43 -38.12 2.27 47.24
N GLY A 44 -38.49 1.43 48.22
CA GLY A 44 -39.77 0.71 48.29
C GLY A 44 -41.01 1.53 48.66
N ARG A 45 -40.98 2.87 48.52
CA ARG A 45 -42.04 3.80 48.98
C ARG A 45 -42.56 4.78 47.93
N PHE A 46 -42.75 4.33 46.70
CA PHE A 46 -43.63 5.00 45.74
C PHE A 46 -44.68 4.03 45.18
N ASP A 47 -45.95 4.41 45.28
CA ASP A 47 -47.10 3.61 44.85
C ASP A 47 -47.09 3.46 43.32
N TYR A 48 -47.19 2.22 42.84
CA TYR A 48 -47.42 1.93 41.42
C TYR A 48 -48.90 2.16 41.09
N ASN A 49 -49.20 3.22 40.34
CA ASN A 49 -50.42 3.29 39.53
C ASN A 49 -50.14 2.68 38.16
N ASP A 50 -51.03 1.80 37.69
CA ASP A 50 -50.94 1.16 36.38
C ASP A 50 -51.16 2.15 35.23
N GLU A 51 -50.08 2.67 34.64
CA GLU A 51 -50.09 3.16 33.26
C GLU A 51 -49.02 2.43 32.44
N ALA A 52 -49.42 1.88 31.29
CA ALA A 52 -48.52 1.10 30.44
C ALA A 52 -47.52 2.02 29.73
N PHE A 53 -46.22 1.76 29.91
CA PHE A 53 -45.14 2.49 29.24
C PHE A 53 -45.11 2.21 27.73
N VAL A 54 -45.99 2.88 27.00
CA VAL A 54 -45.89 3.05 25.54
C VAL A 54 -44.87 4.15 25.29
N GLY A 55 -43.66 3.76 24.88
CA GLY A 55 -42.57 4.70 24.61
C GLY A 55 -42.89 5.61 23.43
N ASP A 56 -43.43 6.79 23.71
CA ASP A 56 -43.71 7.82 22.70
C ASP A 56 -42.41 8.42 22.16
N THR A 57 -42.18 8.24 20.86
CA THR A 57 -40.97 8.70 20.19
C THR A 57 -40.94 10.22 19.95
N ASP A 58 -42.09 10.90 19.93
CA ASP A 58 -42.11 12.34 19.66
C ASP A 58 -41.67 13.16 20.88
N ALA A 59 -41.92 12.66 22.09
CA ALA A 59 -41.49 13.26 23.35
C ALA A 59 -39.96 13.47 23.43
N LEU A 60 -39.17 12.57 22.81
CA LEU A 60 -37.70 12.63 22.79
C LEU A 60 -37.15 13.77 21.92
N ASN A 61 -37.89 14.23 20.89
CA ASN A 61 -37.49 15.36 20.06
C ASN A 61 -37.69 16.70 20.79
N THR A 62 -38.76 16.83 21.59
CA THR A 62 -39.08 18.07 22.32
C THR A 62 -38.12 18.44 23.44
N ALA A 63 -37.24 17.53 23.86
CA ALA A 63 -36.33 17.75 25.01
C ALA A 63 -35.00 18.44 24.64
N GLY A 64 -34.71 18.71 23.36
CA GLY A 64 -33.46 19.35 22.93
C GLY A 64 -32.20 18.48 23.11
N LEU A 65 -32.36 17.19 23.38
CA LEU A 65 -31.31 16.19 23.62
C LEU A 65 -30.74 15.55 22.34
N TRP A 66 -31.09 16.11 21.17
CA TRP A 66 -30.64 15.68 19.85
C TRP A 66 -30.12 16.91 19.08
N SER A 67 -28.80 17.05 18.99
CA SER A 67 -28.13 17.83 17.94
C SER A 67 -27.30 16.87 17.09
N ASP A 68 -27.41 16.97 15.76
CA ASP A 68 -26.73 16.06 14.82
C ASP A 68 -25.23 16.38 14.62
N GLU A 69 -24.58 17.02 15.59
CA GLU A 69 -23.23 17.61 15.47
C GLU A 69 -22.10 16.79 16.13
N GLU A 70 -22.41 15.81 17.00
CA GLU A 70 -21.38 15.03 17.74
C GLU A 70 -21.01 13.68 17.08
N SER A 71 -20.62 13.70 15.79
CA SER A 71 -19.96 12.55 15.14
C SER A 71 -18.58 12.83 14.54
N GLU A 72 -18.07 14.06 14.63
CA GLU A 72 -16.82 14.49 13.97
C GLU A 72 -15.73 14.90 14.98
N GLN A 73 -15.18 13.92 15.70
CA GLN A 73 -13.88 14.04 16.37
C GLN A 73 -13.02 12.81 16.08
N ALA A 74 -12.35 12.84 14.92
CA ALA A 74 -11.25 11.96 14.57
C ALA A 74 -9.97 12.33 15.34
N GLU A 75 -8.97 11.46 15.28
CA GLU A 75 -7.82 11.48 16.19
C GLU A 75 -6.67 12.38 15.70
N SER A 76 -6.16 13.21 16.60
CA SER A 76 -4.90 13.94 16.44
C SER A 76 -3.82 13.29 17.31
N GLU A 77 -2.92 12.52 16.70
CA GLU A 77 -1.74 11.99 17.38
C GLU A 77 -0.58 13.00 17.28
N GLU A 78 -0.19 13.62 18.41
CA GLU A 78 1.02 14.45 18.50
C GLU A 78 2.16 13.66 19.15
N GLU A 79 3.27 13.45 18.44
CA GLU A 79 4.49 12.88 18.99
C GLU A 79 5.26 13.90 19.85
N ALA A 80 5.14 13.80 21.17
CA ALA A 80 5.91 14.62 22.10
C ALA A 80 7.32 14.04 22.35
N SER A 81 8.28 14.32 21.47
CA SER A 81 9.67 13.89 21.67
C SER A 81 10.34 14.62 22.86
N SER A 82 11.00 13.87 23.76
CA SER A 82 11.76 14.44 24.87
C SER A 82 13.25 14.06 24.77
N THR A 83 14.08 15.02 24.36
CA THR A 83 15.54 14.84 24.29
C THR A 83 16.20 15.00 25.66
N LEU A 84 17.01 14.01 26.05
CA LEU A 84 18.06 14.14 27.07
C LEU A 84 19.19 13.13 26.79
N ASP A 85 20.33 13.28 27.46
CA ASP A 85 21.64 13.15 26.78
C ASP A 85 22.64 12.18 27.44
N LYS A 86 23.58 11.67 26.62
CA LYS A 86 24.90 11.04 26.91
C LYS A 86 25.03 9.62 27.51
N THR A 87 25.88 8.85 26.79
CA THR A 87 26.76 7.74 27.22
C THR A 87 26.10 6.39 27.57
N SER A 88 26.74 5.21 27.41
CA SER A 88 28.18 4.88 27.21
C SER A 88 28.44 3.71 26.24
N THR A 89 29.71 3.32 26.06
CA THR A 89 30.19 2.39 25.00
C THR A 89 30.39 0.93 25.46
N GLN A 90 29.78 -0.04 24.76
CA GLN A 90 30.16 -1.47 24.66
C GLN A 90 29.47 -2.02 23.38
N LYS A 91 30.03 -2.80 22.43
CA LYS A 91 31.01 -3.91 22.42
C LYS A 91 30.51 -5.14 23.20
N ASP A 92 30.25 -6.31 22.60
CA ASP A 92 31.04 -7.03 21.59
C ASP A 92 30.21 -7.87 20.57
N SER A 93 30.92 -8.42 19.56
CA SER A 93 30.81 -9.69 18.76
C SER A 93 29.51 -10.51 18.73
N GLU A 94 29.16 -11.27 17.67
CA GLU A 94 29.97 -12.11 16.72
C GLU A 94 29.54 -11.87 15.24
N ALA A 95 30.40 -11.95 14.22
CA ALA A 95 30.95 -13.11 13.46
C ALA A 95 29.85 -13.98 12.75
N ASP A 96 30.01 -14.49 11.53
CA ASP A 96 31.17 -14.61 10.62
C ASP A 96 30.73 -14.51 9.11
N ASP A 97 31.41 -15.21 8.19
CA ASP A 97 31.14 -15.44 6.75
C ASP A 97 31.68 -14.38 5.75
N ASN A 98 33.01 -14.18 5.69
CA ASN A 98 33.67 -13.70 4.44
C ASN A 98 35.18 -14.06 4.27
N GLU A 99 35.88 -14.61 5.27
CA GLU A 99 37.35 -14.80 5.20
C GLU A 99 37.81 -15.82 4.12
N TRP A 100 36.94 -16.75 3.71
CA TRP A 100 37.25 -17.75 2.66
C TRP A 100 37.35 -17.19 1.23
N GLU A 101 36.81 -16.01 0.95
CA GLU A 101 36.82 -15.40 -0.40
C GLU A 101 38.11 -14.63 -0.73
N GLU A 102 38.88 -14.20 0.27
CA GLU A 102 40.16 -13.52 0.07
C GLU A 102 41.32 -14.51 -0.17
N ASP A 103 41.31 -15.66 0.50
CA ASP A 103 42.37 -16.67 0.39
C ASP A 103 42.44 -17.31 -1.02
N LEU A 104 41.30 -17.44 -1.71
CA LEU A 104 41.28 -17.85 -3.13
C LEU A 104 41.96 -16.84 -4.07
N LYS A 105 41.99 -15.55 -3.70
CA LYS A 105 42.67 -14.48 -4.47
C LYS A 105 44.17 -14.43 -4.14
N ALA A 106 44.61 -14.93 -2.98
CA ALA A 106 46.01 -15.05 -2.62
C ALA A 106 46.80 -16.11 -3.42
N ALA A 107 46.12 -17.06 -4.07
CA ALA A 107 46.73 -18.16 -4.82
C ALA A 107 47.49 -17.73 -6.09
N VAL A 108 47.18 -16.57 -6.70
CA VAL A 108 47.82 -16.08 -7.94
C VAL A 108 49.02 -15.19 -7.60
N GLY A 109 50.08 -15.82 -7.06
CA GLY A 109 51.08 -15.11 -6.26
C GLY A 109 52.04 -14.17 -6.99
N PHE A 110 52.09 -12.91 -6.54
CA PHE A 110 53.26 -12.02 -6.67
C PHE A 110 53.73 -11.53 -5.29
N ARG A 111 54.81 -12.11 -4.78
CA ARG A 111 55.36 -11.78 -3.44
C ARG A 111 55.94 -10.37 -3.38
N ARG A 112 55.57 -9.59 -2.36
CA ARG A 112 56.40 -8.48 -1.82
C ARG A 112 56.87 -8.83 -0.41
N ALA A 113 58.18 -8.87 -0.22
CA ALA A 113 58.78 -9.23 1.07
C ALA A 113 58.65 -8.11 2.11
N LYS A 114 58.26 -8.47 3.35
CA LYS A 114 58.37 -7.58 4.51
C LYS A 114 59.85 -7.27 4.80
N LYS A 115 60.19 -5.99 5.00
CA LYS A 115 61.33 -5.57 5.83
C LYS A 115 60.92 -4.39 6.71
N SER A 116 61.12 -4.55 8.00
CA SER A 116 60.91 -3.52 9.02
C SER A 116 62.03 -2.49 9.01
N SER A 117 61.71 -1.20 9.02
CA SER A 117 62.63 -0.13 9.38
C SER A 117 61.85 1.13 9.75
N ARG A 118 62.25 1.83 10.82
CA ARG A 118 61.86 3.23 11.06
C ARG A 118 62.60 4.11 10.06
N GLY A 119 61.95 4.45 8.95
CA GLY A 119 62.51 5.26 7.87
C GLY A 119 61.71 6.53 7.62
N ARG A 120 62.40 7.61 7.20
CA ARG A 120 61.80 8.88 6.77
C ARG A 120 60.66 8.65 5.78
N GLY A 121 59.59 9.44 5.88
CA GLY A 121 58.50 9.43 4.91
C GLY A 121 59.03 9.61 3.49
N ARG A 122 58.55 8.77 2.55
CA ARG A 122 58.85 8.93 1.12
C ARG A 122 58.18 10.20 0.60
N VAL A 123 58.96 11.27 0.53
CA VAL A 123 58.73 12.43 -0.34
C VAL A 123 58.39 11.92 -1.75
N SER A 124 57.41 12.52 -2.43
CA SER A 124 57.03 12.06 -3.77
C SER A 124 58.21 12.23 -4.73
N ARG A 125 58.32 11.40 -5.77
CA ARG A 125 59.34 11.61 -6.80
C ARG A 125 59.08 12.90 -7.60
N ALA A 126 57.84 13.39 -7.61
CA ALA A 126 57.46 14.70 -8.15
C ALA A 126 57.78 15.89 -7.22
N ASP A 127 58.13 15.64 -5.95
CA ASP A 127 58.61 16.67 -5.00
C ASP A 127 60.15 16.75 -4.97
N MET A 128 60.85 15.97 -5.81
CA MET A 128 62.31 16.07 -5.97
C MET A 128 62.64 17.27 -6.88
N LEU A 129 63.67 18.04 -6.51
CA LEU A 129 64.18 19.11 -7.35
C LEU A 129 64.71 18.53 -8.68
N PRO A 130 64.28 19.06 -9.85
CA PRO A 130 64.76 18.60 -11.15
C PRO A 130 66.28 18.80 -11.33
N SER A 131 66.87 18.18 -12.37
CA SER A 131 68.30 18.35 -12.67
C SER A 131 68.65 19.84 -12.93
N VAL A 132 69.91 20.21 -12.71
CA VAL A 132 70.38 21.61 -12.91
C VAL A 132 70.17 22.07 -14.36
N GLU A 133 70.31 21.14 -15.32
CA GLU A 133 70.01 21.34 -16.74
C GLU A 133 68.53 21.61 -16.99
N VAL A 134 67.63 20.82 -16.40
CA VAL A 134 66.18 21.03 -16.49
C VAL A 134 65.74 22.33 -15.79
N GLN A 135 66.37 22.71 -14.67
CA GLN A 135 66.16 24.03 -14.06
C GLN A 135 66.67 25.15 -14.99
N GLN A 136 67.82 24.92 -15.65
CA GLN A 136 68.36 25.68 -16.78
C GLN A 136 67.25 26.01 -17.81
N LEU A 137 66.78 24.97 -18.50
CA LEU A 137 65.77 25.02 -19.55
C LEU A 137 64.43 25.60 -19.06
N LEU A 138 63.97 25.23 -17.86
CA LEU A 138 62.71 25.74 -17.30
C LEU A 138 62.80 27.25 -17.01
N SER A 139 63.96 27.76 -16.58
CA SER A 139 64.17 29.21 -16.40
C SER A 139 64.19 29.97 -17.72
N LEU A 140 64.69 29.34 -18.80
CA LEU A 140 64.70 29.90 -20.14
C LEU A 140 63.29 29.91 -20.75
N ALA A 141 62.55 28.80 -20.66
CA ALA A 141 61.19 28.69 -21.16
C ALA A 141 60.22 29.65 -20.45
N ASN A 142 60.35 29.83 -19.12
CA ASN A 142 59.62 30.86 -18.38
C ASN A 142 59.92 32.29 -18.89
N ARG A 143 61.16 32.57 -19.30
CA ARG A 143 61.55 33.88 -19.84
C ARG A 143 60.93 34.14 -21.22
N LEU A 144 61.06 33.18 -22.15
CA LEU A 144 60.47 33.27 -23.48
C LEU A 144 58.93 33.43 -23.40
N PHE A 145 58.30 32.72 -22.45
CA PHE A 145 56.86 32.83 -22.19
C PHE A 145 56.46 34.19 -21.61
N ALA A 146 57.12 34.64 -20.53
CA ALA A 146 56.64 35.77 -19.73
C ALA A 146 57.22 37.15 -20.11
N GLN A 147 58.37 37.22 -20.78
CA GLN A 147 59.01 38.48 -21.18
C GLN A 147 58.95 38.73 -22.70
N GLU A 148 59.01 37.68 -23.51
CA GLU A 148 59.12 37.79 -24.97
C GLU A 148 57.83 37.38 -25.71
N GLY A 149 56.88 36.72 -25.03
CA GLY A 149 55.63 36.25 -25.62
C GLY A 149 55.79 35.15 -26.69
N ASN A 150 56.97 34.54 -26.79
CA ASN A 150 57.31 33.60 -27.85
C ASN A 150 56.85 32.17 -27.52
N PHE A 151 55.53 31.97 -27.55
CA PHE A 151 54.88 30.69 -27.22
C PHE A 151 55.36 29.52 -28.10
N ALA A 152 55.80 29.79 -29.33
CA ALA A 152 56.27 28.76 -30.27
C ALA A 152 57.65 28.18 -29.92
N GLU A 153 58.52 28.97 -29.27
CA GLU A 153 59.81 28.49 -28.78
C GLU A 153 59.73 28.02 -27.33
N ALA A 154 58.93 28.68 -26.49
CA ALA A 154 58.62 28.20 -25.13
C ALA A 154 58.03 26.77 -25.15
N GLN A 155 57.13 26.46 -26.10
CA GLN A 155 56.60 25.09 -26.26
C GLN A 155 57.71 24.07 -26.58
N LYS A 156 58.65 24.36 -27.51
CA LYS A 156 59.72 23.43 -27.88
C LYS A 156 60.61 23.09 -26.68
N ILE A 157 60.95 24.09 -25.87
CA ILE A 157 61.75 23.88 -24.65
C ILE A 157 60.95 23.12 -23.59
N ALA A 158 59.63 23.36 -23.48
CA ALA A 158 58.77 22.57 -22.58
C ALA A 158 58.65 21.10 -23.02
N GLU A 159 58.53 20.82 -24.33
CA GLU A 159 58.58 19.47 -24.90
C GLU A 159 59.92 18.77 -24.64
N GLU A 160 61.03 19.50 -24.77
CA GLU A 160 62.38 18.99 -24.48
C GLU A 160 62.55 18.68 -22.98
N ILE A 161 62.07 19.55 -22.07
CA ILE A 161 62.06 19.29 -20.63
C ILE A 161 61.25 18.03 -20.31
N VAL A 162 60.03 17.89 -20.84
CA VAL A 162 59.17 16.71 -20.63
C VAL A 162 59.82 15.43 -21.15
N ARG A 163 60.59 15.52 -22.24
CA ARG A 163 61.36 14.40 -22.81
C ARG A 163 62.56 13.99 -21.95
N ILE A 164 63.18 14.93 -21.23
CA ILE A 164 64.29 14.69 -20.29
C ILE A 164 63.77 14.17 -18.94
N ASP A 165 62.77 14.83 -18.36
CA ASP A 165 62.08 14.40 -17.14
C ASP A 165 60.58 14.71 -17.19
N ASN A 166 59.79 13.64 -17.39
CA ASN A 166 58.33 13.67 -17.42
C ASN A 166 57.72 14.10 -16.07
N ASN A 167 58.43 14.00 -14.94
CA ASN A 167 57.88 14.31 -13.62
C ASN A 167 57.71 15.84 -13.36
N VAL A 168 58.19 16.70 -14.27
CA VAL A 168 58.24 18.15 -14.08
C VAL A 168 56.86 18.79 -14.33
N ILE A 169 56.03 18.84 -13.29
CA ILE A 169 54.68 19.44 -13.30
C ILE A 169 54.66 20.84 -13.92
N ALA A 170 55.69 21.66 -13.66
CA ALA A 170 55.80 23.02 -14.19
C ALA A 170 55.92 23.07 -15.73
N ALA A 171 56.64 22.12 -16.33
CA ALA A 171 56.78 22.02 -17.78
C ALA A 171 55.46 21.59 -18.44
N TRP A 172 54.75 20.62 -17.85
CA TRP A 172 53.42 20.21 -18.31
C TRP A 172 52.37 21.33 -18.21
N LYS A 173 52.34 22.10 -17.10
CA LYS A 173 51.45 23.27 -16.98
C LYS A 173 51.78 24.34 -18.04
N MET A 174 53.07 24.64 -18.24
CA MET A 174 53.55 25.59 -19.26
C MET A 174 53.24 25.14 -20.69
N LEU A 175 53.39 23.84 -21.00
CA LEU A 175 53.12 23.28 -22.33
C LEU A 175 51.63 23.42 -22.69
N GLY A 176 50.73 23.12 -21.74
CA GLY A 176 49.29 23.38 -21.95
C GLY A 176 48.97 24.87 -22.10
N GLU A 177 49.59 25.74 -21.29
CA GLU A 177 49.41 27.18 -21.43
C GLU A 177 49.91 27.71 -22.79
N CYS A 178 51.05 27.23 -23.29
CA CYS A 178 51.53 27.56 -24.63
C CYS A 178 50.53 27.12 -25.71
N HIS A 179 49.90 25.95 -25.59
CA HIS A 179 48.83 25.54 -26.49
C HIS A 179 47.60 26.45 -26.41
N ARG A 180 47.20 26.88 -25.19
CA ARG A 180 46.09 27.82 -24.98
C ARG A 180 46.34 29.17 -25.66
N GLN A 181 47.54 29.74 -25.48
CA GLN A 181 47.89 31.05 -26.06
C GLN A 181 48.14 31.00 -27.58
N ARG A 182 48.41 29.83 -28.16
CA ARG A 182 48.66 29.67 -29.61
C ARG A 182 47.40 29.69 -30.48
N GLY A 183 46.20 29.62 -29.91
CA GLY A 183 44.94 29.89 -30.61
C GLY A 183 43.81 28.88 -30.34
N ASN A 184 42.57 29.37 -30.38
CA ASN A 184 41.34 28.69 -29.96
C ASN A 184 40.85 27.55 -30.89
N GLU A 185 41.73 26.93 -31.67
CA GLU A 185 41.39 25.76 -32.50
C GLU A 185 41.18 24.54 -31.59
N LYS A 186 40.12 23.73 -31.82
CA LYS A 186 39.79 22.56 -30.97
C LYS A 186 41.00 21.64 -30.73
N VAL A 187 41.82 21.42 -31.76
CA VAL A 187 43.05 20.62 -31.73
C VAL A 187 44.12 21.15 -30.76
N ASN A 188 44.20 22.47 -30.52
CA ASN A 188 45.13 23.05 -29.54
C ASN A 188 44.55 22.98 -28.12
N ILE A 189 43.22 23.09 -27.98
CA ILE A 189 42.50 22.94 -26.71
C ILE A 189 42.59 21.49 -26.21
N GLU A 190 42.45 20.50 -27.11
CA GLU A 190 42.67 19.07 -26.81
C GLU A 190 44.11 18.79 -26.33
N LYS A 191 45.12 19.36 -26.99
CA LYS A 191 46.53 19.23 -26.56
C LYS A 191 46.80 19.91 -25.21
N CYS A 192 46.14 21.05 -24.94
CA CYS A 192 46.15 21.70 -23.65
C CYS A 192 45.59 20.79 -22.55
N LEU A 193 44.41 20.18 -22.79
CA LEU A 193 43.79 19.23 -21.86
C LEU A 193 44.70 18.04 -21.55
N ILE A 194 45.31 17.42 -22.57
CA ILE A 194 46.24 16.29 -22.39
C ILE A 194 47.43 16.70 -21.51
N ALA A 195 48.02 17.87 -21.74
CA ALA A 195 49.15 18.38 -20.98
C ALA A 195 48.79 18.71 -19.51
N TRP A 196 47.63 19.33 -19.28
CA TRP A 196 47.16 19.67 -17.93
C TRP A 196 46.70 18.43 -17.16
N MET A 197 46.11 17.43 -17.80
CA MET A 197 45.82 16.14 -17.16
C MET A 197 47.09 15.38 -16.80
N ALA A 198 48.14 15.40 -17.63
CA ALA A 198 49.44 14.84 -17.25
C ALA A 198 49.98 15.51 -15.96
N ALA A 199 49.92 16.85 -15.88
CA ALA A 199 50.25 17.58 -14.65
C ALA A 199 49.36 17.21 -13.44
N ALA A 200 48.06 16.96 -13.64
CA ALA A 200 47.11 16.58 -12.59
C ALA A 200 47.36 15.16 -12.05
N HIS A 201 47.68 14.20 -12.92
CA HIS A 201 48.10 12.86 -12.53
C HIS A 201 49.42 12.88 -11.74
N LEU A 202 50.36 13.77 -12.06
CA LEU A 202 51.62 13.96 -11.32
C LEU A 202 51.44 14.63 -9.95
N LYS A 203 50.42 15.48 -9.78
CA LYS A 203 50.09 16.14 -8.50
C LYS A 203 48.63 15.88 -8.09
N PRO A 204 48.26 14.66 -7.64
CA PRO A 204 46.86 14.29 -7.37
C PRO A 204 46.11 15.15 -6.33
N LYS A 205 46.81 15.92 -5.49
CA LYS A 205 46.23 16.86 -4.51
C LYS A 205 45.88 18.25 -5.08
N ASP A 206 46.19 18.52 -6.35
CA ASP A 206 45.93 19.82 -7.01
C ASP A 206 44.47 19.89 -7.48
N HIS A 207 43.53 20.12 -6.55
CA HIS A 207 42.09 20.10 -6.85
C HIS A 207 41.66 21.17 -7.86
N GLU A 208 42.31 22.34 -7.85
CA GLU A 208 42.08 23.43 -8.81
C GLU A 208 42.40 22.97 -10.24
N LEU A 209 43.51 22.25 -10.42
CA LEU A 209 43.91 21.69 -11.71
C LEU A 209 42.99 20.57 -12.20
N TRP A 210 42.43 19.76 -11.30
CA TRP A 210 41.39 18.79 -11.66
C TRP A 210 40.10 19.48 -12.10
N ALA A 211 39.69 20.56 -11.44
CA ALA A 211 38.51 21.34 -11.82
C ALA A 211 38.69 22.04 -13.18
N THR A 212 39.86 22.63 -13.47
CA THR A 212 40.10 23.20 -14.80
C THR A 212 40.16 22.14 -15.90
N CYS A 213 40.71 20.95 -15.63
CA CYS A 213 40.64 19.83 -16.57
C CYS A 213 39.20 19.34 -16.78
N ALA A 214 38.34 19.36 -15.75
CA ALA A 214 36.95 18.96 -15.86
C ALA A 214 36.15 19.91 -16.77
N HIS A 215 36.19 21.22 -16.50
CA HIS A 215 35.54 22.23 -17.35
C HIS A 215 36.09 22.28 -18.78
N LEU A 216 37.38 22.00 -18.97
CA LEU A 216 37.97 21.92 -20.30
C LEU A 216 37.49 20.67 -21.06
N SER A 217 37.33 19.53 -20.37
CA SER A 217 36.74 18.30 -20.93
C SER A 217 35.26 18.48 -21.28
N GLU A 218 34.51 19.14 -20.40
CA GLU A 218 33.11 19.56 -20.59
C GLU A 218 32.96 20.42 -21.85
N SER A 219 33.81 21.45 -22.02
CA SER A 219 33.82 22.32 -23.22
C SER A 219 34.26 21.63 -24.52
N LEU A 220 34.79 20.40 -24.45
CA LEU A 220 35.20 19.59 -25.59
C LEU A 220 34.22 18.44 -25.91
N GLU A 221 33.15 18.29 -25.10
CA GLU A 221 32.15 17.22 -25.15
C GLU A 221 32.66 15.84 -24.67
N PHE A 222 33.70 15.82 -23.83
CA PHE A 222 34.31 14.60 -23.28
C PHE A 222 33.75 14.27 -21.88
N TRP A 223 32.49 13.83 -21.83
CA TRP A 223 31.70 13.69 -20.60
C TRP A 223 32.29 12.74 -19.55
N ASP A 224 32.73 11.54 -19.95
CA ASP A 224 33.38 10.58 -19.03
C ASP A 224 34.70 11.11 -18.45
N GLN A 225 35.43 11.90 -19.24
CA GLN A 225 36.68 12.54 -18.84
C GLN A 225 36.42 13.68 -17.84
N ALA A 226 35.30 14.40 -17.99
CA ALA A 226 34.82 15.38 -17.01
C ALA A 226 34.35 14.70 -15.70
N ASP A 227 33.56 13.62 -15.75
CA ASP A 227 33.13 12.86 -14.55
C ASP A 227 34.34 12.31 -13.78
N TYR A 228 35.34 11.81 -14.50
CA TYR A 228 36.62 11.40 -13.93
C TYR A 228 37.35 12.59 -13.27
N CYS A 229 37.55 13.70 -13.99
CA CYS A 229 38.27 14.87 -13.45
C CYS A 229 37.59 15.44 -12.19
N TYR A 230 36.25 15.61 -12.17
CA TYR A 230 35.54 16.01 -10.96
C TYR A 230 35.69 14.99 -9.83
N SER A 231 35.59 13.68 -10.12
CA SER A 231 35.82 12.63 -9.11
C SER A 231 37.21 12.74 -8.48
N ARG A 232 38.25 13.07 -9.26
CA ARG A 232 39.62 13.30 -8.76
C ARG A 232 39.73 14.59 -7.95
N GLY A 233 39.04 15.67 -8.34
CA GLY A 233 38.96 16.92 -7.58
C GLY A 233 38.29 16.75 -6.21
N ILE A 234 37.21 15.96 -6.14
CA ILE A 234 36.51 15.59 -4.90
C ILE A 234 37.44 14.75 -4.00
N LEU A 235 38.09 13.72 -4.54
CA LEU A 235 39.05 12.88 -3.80
C LEU A 235 40.29 13.63 -3.30
N ALA A 236 40.66 14.74 -3.93
CA ALA A 236 41.77 15.60 -3.49
C ALA A 236 41.44 16.38 -2.19
N LYS A 237 40.16 16.46 -1.79
CA LYS A 237 39.61 17.15 -0.61
C LYS A 237 40.05 18.63 -0.51
N PRO A 238 39.32 19.55 -1.19
CA PRO A 238 39.57 20.99 -1.13
C PRO A 238 39.62 21.53 0.31
N THR A 239 40.42 22.58 0.54
CA THR A 239 40.56 23.22 1.86
C THR A 239 39.35 24.05 2.29
N LYS A 240 38.44 24.34 1.36
CA LYS A 240 37.15 25.00 1.59
C LYS A 240 36.03 24.04 1.23
N GLU A 241 35.12 23.80 2.18
CA GLU A 241 33.93 22.97 2.00
C GLU A 241 33.02 23.47 0.87
N SER A 242 32.92 24.79 0.68
CA SER A 242 32.18 25.39 -0.44
C SER A 242 32.66 24.92 -1.82
N LEU A 243 33.97 24.72 -2.00
CA LEU A 243 34.55 24.24 -3.27
C LEU A 243 34.34 22.73 -3.46
N LEU A 244 34.32 21.97 -2.36
CA LEU A 244 33.96 20.55 -2.42
C LEU A 244 32.50 20.38 -2.87
N ASN A 245 31.59 21.18 -2.30
CA ASN A 245 30.17 21.15 -2.65
C ASN A 245 29.93 21.63 -4.09
N GLU A 246 30.64 22.66 -4.55
CA GLU A 246 30.65 23.11 -5.95
C GLU A 246 31.08 22.00 -6.93
N TYR A 247 32.16 21.26 -6.62
CA TYR A 247 32.62 20.16 -7.47
C TYR A 247 31.64 18.97 -7.49
N ILE A 248 30.98 18.67 -6.36
CA ILE A 248 29.92 17.64 -6.30
C ILE A 248 28.69 18.10 -7.11
N PHE A 249 28.30 19.38 -7.01
CA PHE A 249 27.15 19.94 -7.71
C PHE A 249 27.35 19.94 -9.24
N ASN A 250 28.48 20.47 -9.73
CA ASN A 250 28.81 20.48 -11.16
C ASN A 250 28.88 19.06 -11.74
N ARG A 251 29.50 18.13 -11.00
CA ARG A 251 29.50 16.70 -11.34
C ARG A 251 28.11 16.09 -11.40
N SER A 252 27.20 16.50 -10.52
CA SER A 252 25.83 15.98 -10.46
C SER A 252 24.98 16.49 -11.62
N ILE A 253 25.16 17.75 -12.04
CA ILE A 253 24.55 18.31 -13.26
C ILE A 253 25.05 17.55 -14.51
N LEU A 254 26.36 17.40 -14.66
CA LEU A 254 26.97 16.62 -15.75
C LEU A 254 26.35 15.20 -15.84
N ASN A 255 26.22 14.51 -14.71
CA ASN A 255 25.61 13.18 -14.67
C ASN A 255 24.07 13.19 -14.88
N LYS A 256 23.37 14.29 -14.56
CA LYS A 256 21.92 14.46 -14.83
C LYS A 256 21.66 14.58 -16.33
N ASP A 257 22.46 15.38 -17.01
CA ASP A 257 22.21 15.77 -18.40
C ASP A 257 22.74 14.73 -19.41
N HIS A 258 23.79 13.98 -19.03
CA HIS A 258 24.29 12.83 -19.82
C HIS A 258 23.77 11.46 -19.33
N GLY A 259 22.59 11.43 -18.69
CA GLY A 259 21.83 10.20 -18.43
C GLY A 259 22.34 9.27 -17.34
N SER A 260 23.46 9.59 -16.66
CA SER A 260 23.99 8.85 -15.50
C SER A 260 23.20 9.15 -14.20
N LEU A 261 21.86 9.06 -14.27
CA LEU A 261 20.92 9.56 -13.27
C LEU A 261 21.20 9.05 -11.84
N LYS A 262 21.61 7.79 -11.67
CA LYS A 262 21.93 7.23 -10.34
C LYS A 262 23.14 7.90 -9.68
N LYS A 263 24.18 8.25 -10.46
CA LYS A 263 25.34 9.04 -9.97
C LYS A 263 24.91 10.48 -9.61
N ALA A 264 24.00 11.07 -10.39
CA ALA A 264 23.48 12.41 -10.13
C ALA A 264 22.65 12.46 -8.84
N ALA A 265 21.74 11.50 -8.63
CA ALA A 265 20.97 11.35 -7.40
C ALA A 265 21.89 11.24 -6.18
N GLU A 266 22.91 10.37 -6.24
CA GLU A 266 23.87 10.22 -5.15
C GLU A 266 24.68 11.49 -4.89
N GLY A 267 25.11 12.21 -5.93
CA GLY A 267 25.84 13.47 -5.77
C GLY A 267 24.98 14.58 -5.14
N PHE A 268 23.74 14.75 -5.59
CA PHE A 268 22.80 15.69 -4.96
C PHE A 268 22.44 15.27 -3.52
N ARG A 269 22.29 13.96 -3.24
CA ARG A 269 22.08 13.40 -1.89
C ARG A 269 23.25 13.70 -0.94
N GLN A 270 24.49 13.73 -1.43
CA GLN A 270 25.67 14.13 -0.64
C GLN A 270 25.66 15.62 -0.27
N LEU A 271 24.95 16.48 -1.00
CA LEU A 271 24.84 17.91 -0.72
C LEU A 271 23.73 18.26 0.30
N LEU A 272 22.68 17.44 0.37
CA LEU A 272 21.51 17.69 1.25
C LEU A 272 21.87 18.03 2.71
N PRO A 273 22.81 17.35 3.40
CA PRO A 273 23.14 17.68 4.80
C PRO A 273 23.75 19.08 4.98
N SER A 274 24.36 19.64 3.93
CA SER A 274 24.99 20.98 3.96
C SER A 274 24.02 22.11 3.63
N SER A 275 22.97 21.83 2.85
CA SER A 275 21.94 22.79 2.45
C SER A 275 20.54 22.15 2.42
N PRO A 276 19.98 21.70 3.57
CA PRO A 276 18.73 20.91 3.57
C PRO A 276 17.53 21.64 2.97
N PHE A 277 17.51 22.97 3.11
CA PHE A 277 16.40 23.82 2.69
C PHE A 277 16.62 24.51 1.33
N ASP A 278 17.74 24.30 0.63
CA ASP A 278 17.94 24.92 -0.69
C ASP A 278 17.05 24.26 -1.74
N VAL A 279 16.00 24.97 -2.12
CA VAL A 279 15.03 24.53 -3.13
C VAL A 279 15.66 24.46 -4.53
N SER A 280 16.80 25.11 -4.77
CA SER A 280 17.55 24.98 -6.03
C SER A 280 18.12 23.56 -6.19
N LEU A 281 18.71 23.00 -5.13
CA LEU A 281 19.15 21.61 -5.05
C LEU A 281 17.97 20.63 -5.13
N LEU A 282 16.88 20.89 -4.38
CA LEU A 282 15.70 20.01 -4.36
C LEU A 282 15.02 19.89 -5.74
N LYS A 283 15.01 20.96 -6.55
CA LYS A 283 14.50 20.89 -7.94
C LYS A 283 15.30 19.93 -8.82
N HIS A 284 16.62 19.99 -8.76
CA HIS A 284 17.51 19.07 -9.47
C HIS A 284 17.34 17.63 -9.00
N LEU A 285 17.13 17.45 -7.69
CA LEU A 285 16.84 16.16 -7.07
C LEU A 285 15.52 15.58 -7.61
N ALA A 286 14.43 16.36 -7.63
CA ALA A 286 13.14 15.96 -8.18
C ALA A 286 13.23 15.55 -9.66
N GLU A 287 13.86 16.38 -10.51
CA GLU A 287 14.07 16.06 -11.93
C GLU A 287 14.73 14.70 -12.15
N VAL A 288 15.69 14.34 -11.29
CA VAL A 288 16.37 13.04 -11.34
C VAL A 288 15.46 11.90 -10.87
N TYR A 289 14.82 12.00 -9.70
CA TYR A 289 13.98 10.90 -9.20
C TYR A 289 12.68 10.71 -9.99
N ILE A 290 12.13 11.77 -10.62
CA ILE A 290 11.02 11.67 -11.58
C ILE A 290 11.45 10.84 -12.81
N ARG A 291 12.66 11.07 -13.34
CA ARG A 291 13.23 10.26 -14.44
C ARG A 291 13.53 8.80 -14.03
N ILE A 292 13.98 8.57 -12.79
CA ILE A 292 14.23 7.21 -12.26
C ILE A 292 12.93 6.49 -11.86
N ARG A 293 11.83 7.23 -11.61
CA ARG A 293 10.55 6.75 -11.06
C ARG A 293 10.67 6.13 -9.65
N THR A 294 11.46 6.74 -8.78
CA THR A 294 11.61 6.31 -7.35
C THR A 294 11.53 7.52 -6.42
N PRO A 295 10.33 8.02 -6.07
CA PRO A 295 10.17 9.35 -5.46
C PRO A 295 10.53 9.45 -3.97
N GLY A 296 10.52 8.34 -3.21
CA GLY A 296 10.56 8.36 -1.73
C GLY A 296 11.70 9.17 -1.09
N GLU A 297 12.95 9.01 -1.55
CA GLU A 297 14.07 9.81 -0.98
C GLU A 297 13.93 11.31 -1.27
N ALA A 298 13.31 11.70 -2.38
CA ALA A 298 13.03 13.09 -2.70
C ALA A 298 11.85 13.64 -1.88
N LEU A 299 10.81 12.84 -1.65
CA LEU A 299 9.64 13.23 -0.88
C LEU A 299 10.01 13.71 0.53
N ASN A 300 10.80 12.93 1.26
CA ASN A 300 11.26 13.29 2.61
C ASN A 300 12.04 14.62 2.63
N ALA A 301 12.80 14.91 1.56
CA ALA A 301 13.58 16.15 1.42
C ALA A 301 12.69 17.35 1.03
N PHE A 302 11.63 17.14 0.26
CA PHE A 302 10.63 18.16 -0.02
C PHE A 302 9.71 18.42 1.17
N GLU A 303 9.33 17.39 1.93
CA GLU A 303 8.48 17.48 3.12
C GLU A 303 9.18 18.25 4.25
N THR A 304 10.45 17.95 4.54
CA THR A 304 11.23 18.70 5.54
C THR A 304 11.46 20.16 5.15
N SER A 305 11.64 20.45 3.85
CA SER A 305 11.71 21.83 3.33
C SER A 305 10.35 22.54 3.40
N TRP A 306 9.27 21.85 3.04
CA TRP A 306 7.90 22.34 3.14
C TRP A 306 7.52 22.66 4.58
N ALA A 307 7.79 21.78 5.54
CA ALA A 307 7.50 21.97 6.95
C ALA A 307 8.29 23.14 7.57
N HIS A 308 9.48 23.45 7.06
CA HIS A 308 10.22 24.66 7.43
C HIS A 308 9.57 25.93 6.84
N TYR A 309 9.32 25.97 5.53
CA TYR A 309 8.85 27.18 4.86
C TYR A 309 7.35 27.49 5.12
N TYR A 310 6.50 26.48 5.28
CA TYR A 310 5.07 26.67 5.52
C TYR A 310 4.76 27.30 6.88
N GLN A 311 5.71 27.38 7.82
CA GLN A 311 5.53 28.07 9.10
C GLN A 311 5.23 29.58 8.89
N TYR A 312 5.87 30.22 7.92
CA TYR A 312 5.65 31.64 7.62
C TYR A 312 4.19 31.91 7.15
N PRO A 313 3.61 33.08 7.47
CA PRO A 313 2.23 33.40 7.07
C PRO A 313 2.08 33.63 5.56
N VAL A 314 3.17 34.08 4.91
CA VAL A 314 3.30 34.38 3.48
C VAL A 314 4.65 33.80 3.04
N PRO A 315 4.79 33.25 1.81
CA PRO A 315 6.08 32.76 1.30
C PRO A 315 7.18 33.84 1.35
N PRO A 316 8.41 33.51 1.82
CA PRO A 316 9.52 34.43 1.75
C PRO A 316 9.96 34.67 0.29
N VAL A 317 10.54 35.83 0.00
CA VAL A 317 11.04 36.19 -1.34
C VAL A 317 12.56 36.18 -1.35
N GLY A 318 13.16 35.26 -2.10
CA GLY A 318 14.62 35.12 -2.19
C GLY A 318 15.06 34.01 -3.14
N LYS A 319 16.38 33.86 -3.34
CA LYS A 319 16.96 32.70 -4.04
C LYS A 319 17.01 31.50 -3.09
N GLY A 320 16.78 30.29 -3.63
CA GLY A 320 16.77 29.05 -2.84
C GLY A 320 15.53 28.83 -1.97
N VAL A 321 14.54 29.74 -2.02
CA VAL A 321 13.29 29.65 -1.25
C VAL A 321 12.24 28.81 -1.99
N PHE A 322 11.30 28.22 -1.24
CA PHE A 322 10.17 27.46 -1.78
C PHE A 322 9.25 28.33 -2.65
N ASP A 323 9.03 27.92 -3.89
CA ASP A 323 8.25 28.64 -4.90
C ASP A 323 7.22 27.74 -5.60
N LEU A 324 6.35 28.32 -6.44
CA LEU A 324 5.32 27.57 -7.17
C LEU A 324 5.88 26.44 -8.07
N PRO A 325 7.02 26.61 -8.76
CA PRO A 325 7.72 25.49 -9.42
C PRO A 325 8.12 24.35 -8.46
N ALA A 326 8.59 24.64 -7.26
CA ALA A 326 8.89 23.62 -6.24
C ALA A 326 7.63 22.89 -5.76
N LEU A 327 6.55 23.64 -5.48
CA LEU A 327 5.24 23.06 -5.14
C LEU A 327 4.74 22.11 -6.24
N ASN A 328 4.89 22.51 -7.51
CA ASN A 328 4.52 21.71 -8.67
C ASN A 328 5.35 20.42 -8.78
N LEU A 329 6.65 20.44 -8.48
CA LEU A 329 7.48 19.24 -8.48
C LEU A 329 7.19 18.32 -7.28
N TYR A 330 6.94 18.89 -6.09
CA TYR A 330 6.54 18.12 -4.91
C TYR A 330 5.21 17.38 -5.14
N ALA A 331 4.22 18.06 -5.71
CA ALA A 331 2.96 17.43 -6.12
C ALA A 331 3.18 16.33 -7.18
N GLU A 332 4.17 16.45 -8.07
CA GLU A 332 4.50 15.41 -9.06
C GLU A 332 5.08 14.16 -8.39
N LEU A 333 5.97 14.33 -7.40
CA LEU A 333 6.53 13.23 -6.61
C LEU A 333 5.45 12.49 -5.82
N LEU A 334 4.47 13.21 -5.23
CA LEU A 334 3.35 12.59 -4.51
C LEU A 334 2.41 11.81 -5.43
N LEU A 335 2.17 12.28 -6.67
CA LEU A 335 1.43 11.52 -7.68
C LEU A 335 2.19 10.25 -8.11
N LEU A 336 3.51 10.32 -8.24
CA LEU A 336 4.34 9.15 -8.58
C LEU A 336 4.38 8.10 -7.45
N ASP A 337 4.30 8.52 -6.20
CA ASP A 337 4.23 7.64 -5.01
C ASP A 337 2.80 7.22 -4.65
N HIS A 338 1.82 7.58 -5.49
CA HIS A 338 0.39 7.27 -5.33
C HIS A 338 -0.27 7.89 -4.08
N GLN A 339 0.32 8.93 -3.50
CA GLN A 339 -0.21 9.66 -2.35
C GLN A 339 -1.24 10.73 -2.78
N TRP A 340 -2.33 10.32 -3.42
CA TRP A 340 -3.31 11.20 -4.08
C TRP A 340 -3.91 12.27 -3.15
N SER A 341 -4.35 11.87 -1.95
CA SER A 341 -4.95 12.77 -0.95
C SER A 341 -3.94 13.82 -0.44
N ASN A 342 -2.69 13.41 -0.23
CA ASN A 342 -1.62 14.31 0.20
C ASN A 342 -1.29 15.33 -0.91
N ALA A 343 -1.33 14.92 -2.18
CA ALA A 343 -1.16 15.82 -3.32
C ALA A 343 -2.29 16.86 -3.41
N ILE A 344 -3.55 16.48 -3.16
CA ILE A 344 -4.70 17.41 -3.12
C ILE A 344 -4.52 18.44 -1.99
N GLN A 345 -4.26 17.98 -0.76
CA GLN A 345 -4.05 18.87 0.39
C GLN A 345 -2.85 19.80 0.18
N LEU A 346 -1.74 19.31 -0.39
CA LEU A 346 -0.57 20.10 -0.72
C LEU A 346 -0.88 21.18 -1.77
N ILE A 347 -1.61 20.85 -2.84
CA ILE A 347 -1.96 21.83 -3.88
C ILE A 347 -2.89 22.90 -3.29
N ASN A 348 -3.93 22.50 -2.57
CA ASN A 348 -4.92 23.43 -2.02
C ASN A 348 -4.27 24.36 -0.97
N ARG A 349 -3.65 23.80 0.09
CA ARG A 349 -2.94 24.58 1.13
C ARG A 349 -1.77 25.39 0.57
N GLY A 350 -1.04 24.82 -0.39
CA GLY A 350 0.12 25.44 -1.02
C GLY A 350 -0.23 26.65 -1.85
N VAL A 351 -1.19 26.55 -2.77
CA VAL A 351 -1.61 27.68 -3.59
C VAL A 351 -2.32 28.73 -2.75
N ARG A 352 -3.14 28.33 -1.77
CA ARG A 352 -3.77 29.24 -0.80
C ARG A 352 -2.72 30.07 -0.04
N TRP A 353 -1.63 29.46 0.41
CA TRP A 353 -0.48 30.13 1.03
C TRP A 353 0.27 31.05 0.07
N PHE A 354 0.57 30.61 -1.17
CA PHE A 354 1.17 31.47 -2.19
C PHE A 354 0.31 32.67 -2.60
N ARG A 355 -1.02 32.60 -2.38
CA ARG A 355 -1.97 33.70 -2.57
C ARG A 355 -2.20 34.54 -1.31
N GLY A 356 -1.50 34.26 -0.21
CA GLY A 356 -1.63 34.98 1.06
C GLY A 356 -2.87 34.62 1.89
N ARG A 357 -3.74 33.72 1.41
CA ARG A 357 -5.01 33.33 2.03
C ARG A 357 -4.86 32.25 3.12
N LYS A 358 -3.68 32.09 3.74
CA LYS A 358 -3.36 31.00 4.70
C LYS A 358 -4.34 30.92 5.88
N SER A 359 -4.96 32.04 6.27
CA SER A 359 -5.97 32.12 7.33
C SER A 359 -7.33 31.51 6.96
N GLU A 360 -7.60 31.27 5.68
CA GLU A 360 -8.83 30.61 5.21
C GLU A 360 -8.72 29.09 5.37
N VAL A 361 -8.72 28.62 6.63
CA VAL A 361 -8.65 27.19 6.96
C VAL A 361 -9.94 26.45 6.59
N HIS A 362 -11.09 27.14 6.64
CA HIS A 362 -12.43 26.59 6.39
C HIS A 362 -12.65 25.95 5.00
N TRP A 363 -11.73 26.14 4.05
CA TRP A 363 -11.76 25.42 2.77
C TRP A 363 -11.30 23.96 2.90
N ASP A 364 -10.59 23.60 3.99
CA ASP A 364 -10.16 22.22 4.27
C ASP A 364 -11.29 21.37 4.88
N ASP A 365 -12.39 22.00 5.31
CA ASP A 365 -13.60 21.36 5.86
C ASP A 365 -14.56 20.88 4.75
N TYR A 366 -14.25 21.14 3.48
CA TYR A 366 -15.04 20.70 2.32
C TYR A 366 -14.29 19.64 1.52
N ASP A 367 -14.98 18.53 1.20
CA ASP A 367 -14.40 17.46 0.38
C ASP A 367 -14.13 17.88 -1.08
N ASP A 368 -14.83 18.88 -1.62
CA ASP A 368 -14.76 19.30 -3.03
C ASP A 368 -13.79 20.49 -3.29
N ASP A 369 -13.46 20.76 -4.56
CA ASP A 369 -12.49 21.80 -4.94
C ASP A 369 -13.12 23.18 -5.20
N ARG A 370 -14.28 23.49 -4.59
CA ARG A 370 -15.04 24.74 -4.79
C ARG A 370 -14.26 26.03 -4.53
N GLU A 371 -13.11 25.96 -3.85
CA GLU A 371 -12.16 27.07 -3.68
C GLU A 371 -11.65 27.61 -5.04
N TRP A 372 -11.62 26.77 -6.09
CA TRP A 372 -10.96 27.05 -7.37
C TRP A 372 -11.91 27.14 -8.58
N ASP A 373 -13.22 27.20 -8.35
CA ASP A 373 -14.25 27.39 -9.40
C ASP A 373 -14.19 28.81 -10.03
N ILE A 374 -14.68 28.97 -11.27
CA ILE A 374 -14.62 30.25 -12.01
C ILE A 374 -15.96 31.02 -12.01
N ASP A 375 -17.11 30.34 -11.93
CA ASP A 375 -18.42 30.99 -12.05
C ASP A 375 -18.84 31.77 -10.78
N GLU A 376 -19.74 32.76 -10.94
CA GLU A 376 -20.27 33.68 -9.90
C GLU A 376 -20.93 33.02 -8.66
N ARG A 377 -20.90 31.70 -8.55
CA ARG A 377 -21.30 30.97 -7.36
C ARG A 377 -20.20 29.98 -6.98
N ARG A 378 -19.53 30.25 -5.85
CA ARG A 378 -19.03 29.21 -4.92
C ARG A 378 -20.21 28.53 -4.19
N ARG A 379 -21.16 28.10 -5.04
CA ARG A 379 -22.41 27.35 -4.89
C ARG A 379 -23.29 27.65 -3.66
N LYS A 380 -23.61 28.94 -3.46
CA LYS A 380 -24.54 29.51 -2.46
C LYS A 380 -24.15 29.22 -1.00
N PHE A 381 -23.38 30.12 -0.40
CA PHE A 381 -23.15 30.18 1.05
C PHE A 381 -23.48 31.57 1.61
N ASP A 382 -23.67 31.66 2.93
CA ASP A 382 -24.12 32.89 3.58
C ASP A 382 -23.00 33.94 3.71
N ALA A 383 -23.36 35.21 3.63
CA ALA A 383 -22.47 36.29 3.20
C ALA A 383 -21.68 36.99 4.34
N SER A 384 -21.40 36.29 5.44
CA SER A 384 -20.94 36.90 6.69
C SER A 384 -19.41 36.86 6.96
N SER A 385 -18.63 36.13 6.16
CA SER A 385 -17.22 35.84 6.47
C SER A 385 -16.20 36.05 5.33
N LEU A 386 -16.64 36.41 4.12
CA LEU A 386 -15.73 36.77 3.03
C LEU A 386 -15.11 38.15 3.26
N GLN A 387 -13.80 38.19 3.52
CA GLN A 387 -13.00 39.40 3.33
C GLN A 387 -12.94 39.73 1.82
N GLU A 388 -12.74 41.01 1.48
CA GLU A 388 -12.70 41.52 0.09
C GLU A 388 -11.40 41.12 -0.66
N ASN A 389 -11.12 39.81 -0.71
CA ASN A 389 -10.00 39.23 -1.46
C ASN A 389 -10.34 39.20 -2.96
N SER A 390 -9.47 39.78 -3.80
CA SER A 390 -9.70 39.92 -5.23
C SER A 390 -9.77 38.56 -5.96
N GLU A 391 -10.51 38.51 -7.07
CA GLU A 391 -10.74 37.29 -7.87
C GLU A 391 -9.44 36.58 -8.28
N GLU A 392 -8.37 37.34 -8.54
CA GLU A 392 -7.04 36.83 -8.87
C GLU A 392 -6.44 35.91 -7.77
N THR A 393 -6.85 36.09 -6.50
CA THR A 393 -6.40 35.26 -5.36
C THR A 393 -6.99 33.85 -5.34
N TYR A 394 -8.02 33.58 -6.16
CA TYR A 394 -8.64 32.28 -6.36
C TYR A 394 -8.21 31.62 -7.69
N HIS A 395 -7.28 32.22 -8.44
CA HIS A 395 -6.79 31.61 -9.68
C HIS A 395 -5.73 30.52 -9.42
N LEU A 396 -6.13 29.25 -9.54
CA LEU A 396 -5.26 28.07 -9.53
C LEU A 396 -4.39 27.97 -10.82
N PRO A 397 -3.04 27.91 -10.75
CA PRO A 397 -2.18 27.76 -11.93
C PRO A 397 -2.43 26.46 -12.70
N TYR A 398 -2.44 26.50 -14.04
CA TYR A 398 -2.91 25.39 -14.88
C TYR A 398 -2.19 24.04 -14.68
N LEU A 399 -0.87 24.05 -14.42
CA LEU A 399 -0.10 22.82 -14.11
C LEU A 399 -0.55 22.17 -12.79
N LEU A 400 -0.86 23.00 -11.78
CA LEU A 400 -1.36 22.52 -10.50
C LEU A 400 -2.83 22.10 -10.61
N ARG A 401 -3.66 22.83 -11.37
CA ARG A 401 -5.05 22.43 -11.70
C ARG A 401 -5.09 21.08 -12.43
N ALA A 402 -4.14 20.80 -13.32
CA ALA A 402 -4.05 19.51 -13.98
C ALA A 402 -3.71 18.38 -13.01
N LYS A 403 -2.76 18.60 -12.09
CA LYS A 403 -2.36 17.63 -11.07
C LYS A 403 -3.45 17.38 -10.02
N LEU A 404 -4.17 18.43 -9.62
CA LEU A 404 -5.34 18.36 -8.75
C LEU A 404 -6.44 17.49 -9.37
N GLY A 405 -6.82 17.78 -10.62
CA GLY A 405 -7.78 16.95 -11.35
C GLY A 405 -7.31 15.50 -11.53
N ILE A 406 -6.04 15.25 -11.87
CA ILE A 406 -5.49 13.88 -11.95
C ILE A 406 -5.60 13.15 -10.62
N ALA A 407 -5.31 13.80 -9.48
CA ALA A 407 -5.46 13.21 -8.16
C ALA A 407 -6.93 12.88 -7.83
N ARG A 408 -7.88 13.78 -8.15
CA ARG A 408 -9.33 13.55 -7.96
C ARG A 408 -9.83 12.32 -8.71
N ILE A 409 -9.44 12.11 -9.98
CA ILE A 409 -9.79 10.89 -10.74
C ILE A 409 -9.21 9.63 -10.06
N LYS A 410 -7.98 9.70 -9.54
CA LYS A 410 -7.33 8.57 -8.84
C LYS A 410 -8.00 8.17 -7.54
N ILE A 411 -8.69 9.10 -6.87
CA ILE A 411 -9.57 8.83 -5.72
C ILE A 411 -10.94 8.31 -6.16
N GLY A 412 -11.43 8.77 -7.33
CA GLY A 412 -12.69 8.35 -7.95
C GLY A 412 -13.66 9.49 -8.25
N GLU A 413 -13.27 10.73 -7.95
CA GLU A 413 -14.09 11.94 -8.06
C GLU A 413 -14.01 12.54 -9.47
N LEU A 414 -14.76 11.92 -10.39
CA LEU A 414 -14.73 12.25 -11.81
C LEU A 414 -15.33 13.64 -12.13
N GLU A 415 -16.26 14.14 -11.32
CA GLU A 415 -16.97 15.39 -11.58
C GLU A 415 -16.08 16.62 -11.30
N GLU A 416 -15.39 16.65 -10.16
CA GLU A 416 -14.40 17.69 -9.83
C GLU A 416 -13.23 17.72 -10.83
N ALA A 417 -12.75 16.55 -11.24
CA ALA A 417 -11.73 16.45 -12.28
C ALA A 417 -12.21 16.98 -13.63
N ALA A 418 -13.47 16.71 -14.01
CA ALA A 418 -14.07 17.24 -15.22
C ALA A 418 -14.23 18.77 -15.16
N HIS A 419 -14.58 19.34 -13.99
CA HIS A 419 -14.57 20.79 -13.77
C HIS A 419 -13.16 21.37 -14.04
N HIS A 420 -12.11 20.89 -13.35
CA HIS A 420 -10.72 21.35 -13.55
C HIS A 420 -10.26 21.23 -15.01
N PHE A 421 -10.60 20.13 -15.69
CA PHE A 421 -10.14 19.88 -17.04
C PHE A 421 -10.93 20.63 -18.11
N SER A 422 -12.19 20.99 -17.86
CA SER A 422 -12.96 21.85 -18.77
C SER A 422 -12.31 23.23 -18.91
N ILE A 423 -11.78 23.78 -17.81
CA ILE A 423 -10.99 25.01 -17.78
C ILE A 423 -9.67 24.83 -18.55
N ILE A 424 -8.97 23.71 -18.40
CA ILE A 424 -7.72 23.46 -19.13
C ILE A 424 -7.96 23.34 -20.64
N LYS A 425 -9.11 22.77 -21.07
CA LYS A 425 -9.51 22.71 -22.48
C LYS A 425 -9.73 24.10 -23.14
N THR A 426 -9.81 25.20 -22.39
CA THR A 426 -9.90 26.56 -22.97
C THR A 426 -8.55 27.23 -23.25
N LEU A 427 -7.43 26.63 -22.87
CA LEU A 427 -6.09 27.20 -23.05
C LEU A 427 -5.49 26.84 -24.44
N PRO A 428 -4.53 27.63 -24.97
CA PRO A 428 -3.91 27.35 -26.27
C PRO A 428 -3.15 26.00 -26.29
N LEU A 429 -3.44 25.15 -27.28
CA LEU A 429 -2.94 23.76 -27.37
C LEU A 429 -1.41 23.63 -27.27
N GLU A 430 -0.67 24.62 -27.79
CA GLU A 430 0.80 24.65 -27.79
C GLU A 430 1.38 24.43 -26.38
N TYR A 431 0.85 25.14 -25.37
CA TYR A 431 1.30 25.05 -23.98
C TYR A 431 0.74 23.85 -23.21
N ILE A 432 -0.46 23.37 -23.56
CA ILE A 432 -1.14 22.29 -22.84
C ILE A 432 -0.97 20.90 -23.45
N SER A 433 -0.31 20.77 -24.61
CA SER A 433 -0.12 19.49 -25.31
C SER A 433 0.41 18.35 -24.41
N VAL A 434 1.47 18.62 -23.63
CA VAL A 434 2.02 17.66 -22.65
C VAL A 434 1.03 17.38 -21.51
N VAL A 435 0.31 18.41 -21.05
CA VAL A 435 -0.66 18.33 -19.95
C VAL A 435 -1.86 17.47 -20.32
N LEU A 436 -2.42 17.67 -21.52
CA LEU A 436 -3.53 16.88 -22.07
C LEU A 436 -3.13 15.40 -22.26
N ASN A 437 -1.88 15.11 -22.62
CA ASN A 437 -1.37 13.74 -22.74
C ASN A 437 -1.30 13.04 -21.36
N ASN A 438 -0.83 13.75 -20.33
CA ASN A 438 -0.83 13.24 -18.96
C ASN A 438 -2.25 13.01 -18.42
N ILE A 439 -3.20 13.90 -18.76
CA ILE A 439 -4.63 13.74 -18.45
C ILE A 439 -5.23 12.50 -19.15
N ALA A 440 -4.95 12.32 -20.45
CA ALA A 440 -5.45 11.17 -21.21
C ALA A 440 -4.94 9.84 -20.62
N LYS A 441 -3.66 9.78 -20.23
CA LYS A 441 -3.06 8.63 -19.56
C LYS A 441 -3.66 8.35 -18.19
N ALA A 442 -3.93 9.38 -17.40
CA ALA A 442 -4.61 9.22 -16.11
C ALA A 442 -6.02 8.60 -16.28
N TYR A 443 -6.76 8.96 -17.34
CA TYR A 443 -8.03 8.33 -17.67
C TYR A 443 -7.88 6.87 -18.18
N MET A 444 -6.88 6.57 -19.00
CA MET A 444 -6.59 5.18 -19.43
C MET A 444 -6.30 4.26 -18.25
N GLU A 445 -5.48 4.71 -17.30
CA GLU A 445 -5.10 3.97 -16.09
C GLU A 445 -6.28 3.70 -15.12
N ILE A 446 -7.44 4.28 -15.39
CA ILE A 446 -8.67 4.18 -14.58
C ILE A 446 -9.82 3.58 -15.44
N GLU A 447 -9.46 2.95 -16.57
CA GLU A 447 -10.36 2.27 -17.52
C GLU A 447 -11.44 3.19 -18.14
N ARG A 448 -11.32 4.53 -17.99
CA ARG A 448 -12.19 5.55 -18.62
C ARG A 448 -11.68 5.97 -19.99
N LEU A 449 -11.60 4.95 -20.84
CA LEU A 449 -11.08 5.00 -22.21
C LEU A 449 -11.89 5.92 -23.13
N ASP A 450 -13.19 6.06 -22.85
CA ASP A 450 -14.11 6.97 -23.52
C ASP A 450 -13.69 8.43 -23.35
N LEU A 451 -13.38 8.83 -22.11
CA LEU A 451 -12.88 10.17 -21.81
C LEU A 451 -11.45 10.35 -22.30
N ALA A 452 -10.55 9.37 -22.09
CA ALA A 452 -9.17 9.43 -22.57
C ALA A 452 -9.08 9.72 -24.08
N LEU A 453 -9.96 9.09 -24.87
CA LEU A 453 -10.01 9.25 -26.32
C LEU A 453 -10.35 10.69 -26.75
N GLU A 454 -11.18 11.44 -26.02
CA GLU A 454 -11.43 12.87 -26.34
C GLU A 454 -10.13 13.70 -26.35
N TYR A 455 -9.29 13.50 -25.34
CA TYR A 455 -8.03 14.23 -25.18
C TYR A 455 -7.02 13.81 -26.26
N TYR A 456 -6.98 12.53 -26.60
CA TYR A 456 -6.11 12.05 -27.69
C TYR A 456 -6.57 12.51 -29.08
N ILE A 457 -7.88 12.57 -29.35
CA ILE A 457 -8.40 13.15 -30.60
C ILE A 457 -8.04 14.64 -30.67
N LEU A 458 -8.19 15.39 -29.58
CA LEU A 458 -7.78 16.80 -29.51
C LEU A 458 -6.27 16.98 -29.76
N LEU A 459 -5.43 16.09 -29.22
CA LEU A 459 -3.99 16.07 -29.49
C LEU A 459 -3.64 15.69 -30.93
N SER A 460 -4.41 14.79 -31.56
CA SER A 460 -4.20 14.39 -32.95
C SER A 460 -4.33 15.55 -33.94
N GLY A 461 -5.08 16.60 -33.58
CA GLY A 461 -5.17 17.84 -34.35
C GLY A 461 -3.93 18.73 -34.28
N HIS A 462 -2.99 18.47 -33.36
CA HIS A 462 -1.79 19.27 -33.13
C HIS A 462 -0.54 18.54 -33.66
N GLY A 463 -0.04 18.95 -34.82
CA GLY A 463 1.08 18.30 -35.52
C GLY A 463 2.29 17.93 -34.63
N PRO A 464 2.83 18.84 -33.79
CA PRO A 464 3.95 18.52 -32.88
C PRO A 464 3.65 17.47 -31.80
N ALA A 465 2.39 17.12 -31.54
CA ALA A 465 1.99 16.05 -30.62
C ALA A 465 1.84 14.67 -31.29
N GLN A 466 1.87 14.60 -32.63
CA GLN A 466 1.72 13.35 -33.39
C GLN A 466 3.00 12.50 -33.34
N ASN A 467 3.17 11.72 -32.27
CA ASN A 467 4.22 10.71 -32.13
C ASN A 467 3.66 9.28 -32.17
N ILE A 468 4.54 8.28 -32.28
CA ILE A 468 4.16 6.85 -32.36
C ILE A 468 3.38 6.43 -31.10
N GLN A 469 3.74 6.96 -29.93
CA GLN A 469 3.06 6.63 -28.66
C GLN A 469 1.60 7.11 -28.66
N LEU A 470 1.30 8.31 -29.17
CA LEU A 470 -0.07 8.82 -29.27
C LEU A 470 -0.96 7.88 -30.10
N TRP A 471 -0.48 7.45 -31.27
CA TRP A 471 -1.22 6.50 -32.11
C TRP A 471 -1.40 5.13 -31.44
N PHE A 472 -0.41 4.68 -30.66
CA PHE A 472 -0.49 3.41 -29.92
C PHE A 472 -1.50 3.50 -28.77
N ASP A 473 -1.43 4.55 -27.95
CA ASP A 473 -2.35 4.82 -26.85
C ASP A 473 -3.80 4.97 -27.35
N MET A 474 -4.01 5.67 -28.48
CA MET A 474 -5.31 5.75 -29.18
C MET A 474 -5.80 4.39 -29.67
N GLY A 475 -4.95 3.60 -30.31
CA GLY A 475 -5.31 2.27 -30.82
C GLY A 475 -5.67 1.29 -29.70
N LEU A 476 -5.03 1.41 -28.53
CA LEU A 476 -5.43 0.69 -27.31
C LEU A 476 -6.81 1.13 -26.81
N CYS A 477 -7.10 2.44 -26.77
CA CYS A 477 -8.42 2.95 -26.38
C CYS A 477 -9.53 2.41 -27.31
N TYR A 478 -9.36 2.51 -28.63
CA TYR A 478 -10.33 1.99 -29.60
C TYR A 478 -10.49 0.46 -29.51
N LEU A 479 -9.42 -0.29 -29.26
CA LEU A 479 -9.45 -1.76 -29.12
C LEU A 479 -10.34 -2.19 -27.95
N GLU A 480 -10.14 -1.61 -26.76
CA GLU A 480 -10.92 -1.93 -25.55
C GLU A 480 -12.37 -1.41 -25.62
N LEU A 481 -12.59 -0.25 -26.29
CA LEU A 481 -13.91 0.26 -26.67
C LEU A 481 -14.59 -0.58 -27.77
N LYS A 482 -13.87 -1.51 -28.42
CA LYS A 482 -14.32 -2.45 -29.47
C LYS A 482 -14.63 -1.80 -30.81
N GLU A 483 -14.08 -0.62 -31.06
CA GLU A 483 -14.07 0.04 -32.37
C GLU A 483 -12.90 -0.46 -33.21
N PHE A 484 -12.96 -1.74 -33.58
CA PHE A 484 -11.86 -2.46 -34.22
C PHE A 484 -11.35 -1.82 -35.52
N GLU A 485 -12.23 -1.16 -36.29
CA GLU A 485 -11.84 -0.45 -37.52
C GLU A 485 -10.95 0.77 -37.24
N HIS A 486 -11.22 1.54 -36.18
CA HIS A 486 -10.38 2.67 -35.77
C HIS A 486 -9.09 2.20 -35.09
N ALA A 487 -9.18 1.16 -34.25
CA ALA A 487 -8.00 0.52 -33.65
C ALA A 487 -7.02 0.00 -34.72
N GLN A 488 -7.55 -0.64 -35.77
CA GLN A 488 -6.78 -1.11 -36.92
C GLN A 488 -6.09 0.06 -37.65
N GLN A 489 -6.81 1.14 -37.94
CA GLN A 489 -6.24 2.33 -38.60
C GLN A 489 -5.11 2.97 -37.79
N CYS A 490 -5.24 3.05 -36.46
CA CYS A 490 -4.17 3.55 -35.59
C CYS A 490 -2.92 2.65 -35.63
N MET A 491 -3.09 1.31 -35.62
CA MET A 491 -1.98 0.36 -35.69
C MET A 491 -1.32 0.34 -37.07
N GLU A 492 -2.11 0.42 -38.15
CA GLU A 492 -1.59 0.57 -39.53
C GLU A 492 -0.82 1.88 -39.71
N ALA A 493 -1.27 2.99 -39.10
CA ALA A 493 -0.57 4.27 -39.13
C ALA A 493 0.82 4.22 -38.46
N ILE A 494 0.98 3.45 -37.39
CA ILE A 494 2.30 3.19 -36.78
C ILE A 494 3.19 2.40 -37.75
N LEU A 495 2.64 1.35 -38.38
CA LEU A 495 3.39 0.48 -39.28
C LEU A 495 3.79 1.15 -40.61
N LEU A 496 3.17 2.26 -40.99
CA LEU A 496 3.62 3.14 -42.09
C LEU A 496 4.87 3.96 -41.73
N VAL A 497 5.16 4.13 -40.44
CA VAL A 497 6.31 4.89 -39.92
C VAL A 497 7.45 3.95 -39.48
N ASP A 498 7.09 2.84 -38.82
CA ASP A 498 7.98 1.76 -38.40
C ASP A 498 7.38 0.40 -38.77
N ASN A 499 7.71 -0.10 -39.96
CA ASN A 499 7.28 -1.42 -40.47
C ASN A 499 7.59 -2.58 -39.52
N ASN A 500 8.59 -2.43 -38.64
CA ASN A 500 9.09 -3.48 -37.76
C ASN A 500 8.56 -3.35 -36.33
N ASN A 501 7.59 -2.46 -36.06
CA ASN A 501 7.10 -2.22 -34.72
C ASN A 501 6.37 -3.45 -34.15
N ILE A 502 7.09 -4.26 -33.37
CA ILE A 502 6.58 -5.52 -32.81
C ILE A 502 5.30 -5.29 -31.98
N ASN A 503 5.24 -4.21 -31.20
CA ASN A 503 4.08 -3.93 -30.34
C ASN A 503 2.81 -3.63 -31.17
N ALA A 504 2.93 -2.84 -32.24
CA ALA A 504 1.83 -2.59 -33.16
C ALA A 504 1.41 -3.84 -33.94
N LEU A 505 2.36 -4.68 -34.39
CA LEU A 505 2.06 -5.96 -35.05
C LEU A 505 1.30 -6.93 -34.13
N VAL A 506 1.70 -7.03 -32.85
CA VAL A 506 1.02 -7.88 -31.85
C VAL A 506 -0.43 -7.42 -31.66
N LYS A 507 -0.65 -6.11 -31.49
CA LYS A 507 -1.99 -5.54 -31.31
C LYS A 507 -2.84 -5.63 -32.58
N LEU A 508 -2.25 -5.50 -33.77
CA LEU A 508 -2.95 -5.73 -35.04
C LEU A 508 -3.38 -7.20 -35.20
N ALA A 509 -2.58 -8.16 -34.77
CA ALA A 509 -2.97 -9.57 -34.76
C ALA A 509 -4.13 -9.86 -33.78
N GLU A 510 -4.11 -9.25 -32.60
CA GLU A 510 -5.20 -9.33 -31.60
C GLU A 510 -6.51 -8.71 -32.13
N ILE A 511 -6.44 -7.55 -32.79
CA ILE A 511 -7.58 -6.93 -33.49
C ILE A 511 -8.16 -7.89 -34.54
N ASN A 512 -7.32 -8.57 -35.32
CA ASN A 512 -7.76 -9.53 -36.33
C ASN A 512 -8.32 -10.84 -35.72
N GLU A 513 -7.86 -11.28 -34.54
CA GLU A 513 -8.49 -12.39 -33.80
C GLU A 513 -9.91 -11.99 -33.35
N LEU A 514 -10.10 -10.75 -32.89
CA LEU A 514 -11.39 -10.23 -32.40
C LEU A 514 -12.40 -9.90 -33.52
N GLN A 515 -11.92 -9.51 -34.70
CA GLN A 515 -12.75 -9.31 -35.92
C GLN A 515 -13.16 -10.62 -36.62
N ASP A 516 -12.73 -11.79 -36.12
CA ASP A 516 -12.82 -13.10 -36.79
C ASP A 516 -12.00 -13.24 -38.09
N ASN A 517 -11.10 -12.28 -38.38
CA ASN A 517 -10.14 -12.27 -39.49
C ASN A 517 -8.91 -13.18 -39.20
N ARG A 518 -9.18 -14.43 -38.78
CA ARG A 518 -8.20 -15.31 -38.13
C ARG A 518 -7.03 -15.73 -39.03
N ASP A 519 -7.25 -15.86 -40.34
CA ASP A 519 -6.18 -16.14 -41.31
C ASP A 519 -5.17 -14.97 -41.40
N ALA A 520 -5.65 -13.73 -41.30
CA ALA A 520 -4.79 -12.55 -41.25
C ALA A 520 -4.06 -12.45 -39.89
N ALA A 521 -4.75 -12.70 -38.78
CA ALA A 521 -4.13 -12.76 -37.45
C ALA A 521 -2.98 -13.77 -37.40
N LEU A 522 -3.21 -15.00 -37.90
CA LEU A 522 -2.20 -16.06 -37.91
C LEU A 522 -1.01 -15.74 -38.84
N ALA A 523 -1.25 -15.04 -39.95
CA ALA A 523 -0.18 -14.54 -40.82
C ALA A 523 0.70 -13.49 -40.12
N ILE A 524 0.10 -12.53 -39.40
CA ILE A 524 0.83 -11.49 -38.65
C ILE A 524 1.62 -12.11 -37.49
N VAL A 525 1.06 -13.08 -36.75
CA VAL A 525 1.81 -13.77 -35.69
C VAL A 525 3.00 -14.55 -36.27
N THR A 526 2.85 -15.14 -37.45
CA THR A 526 3.95 -15.83 -38.14
C THR A 526 5.07 -14.85 -38.52
N SER A 527 4.75 -13.67 -39.06
CA SER A 527 5.77 -12.68 -39.44
C SER A 527 6.49 -12.07 -38.23
N ILE A 528 5.81 -11.86 -37.09
CA ILE A 528 6.48 -11.44 -35.84
C ILE A 528 7.52 -12.49 -35.40
N ILE A 529 7.19 -13.77 -35.49
CA ILE A 529 8.11 -14.88 -35.14
C ILE A 529 9.29 -14.96 -36.13
N GLU A 530 9.12 -14.54 -37.38
CA GLU A 530 10.22 -14.44 -38.36
C GLU A 530 11.11 -13.22 -38.08
N LEU A 531 10.53 -12.05 -37.79
CA LEU A 531 11.28 -10.84 -37.37
C LEU A 531 12.10 -11.07 -36.09
N GLN A 532 11.56 -11.80 -35.10
CA GLN A 532 12.29 -12.21 -33.89
C GLN A 532 13.42 -13.22 -34.13
N LYS A 533 13.41 -13.97 -35.25
CA LYS A 533 14.52 -14.85 -35.65
C LYS A 533 15.56 -14.11 -36.48
N ALA A 534 15.16 -13.06 -37.18
CA ALA A 534 16.02 -12.25 -38.05
C ALA A 534 16.85 -11.21 -37.27
N THR A 535 16.46 -10.86 -36.04
CA THR A 535 17.16 -9.88 -35.19
C THR A 535 18.23 -10.55 -34.31
N PRO A 536 19.54 -10.33 -34.56
CA PRO A 536 20.61 -10.96 -33.80
C PRO A 536 20.76 -10.35 -32.40
N GLU A 537 21.29 -11.13 -31.45
CA GLU A 537 21.24 -10.77 -30.03
C GLU A 537 22.13 -9.58 -29.63
N ASN A 538 23.13 -9.22 -30.45
CA ASN A 538 24.06 -8.12 -30.18
C ASN A 538 23.41 -6.72 -30.20
N GLU A 539 22.26 -6.51 -30.86
CA GLU A 539 21.64 -5.19 -30.98
C GLU A 539 20.67 -4.86 -29.83
N LYS A 540 20.31 -5.85 -29.02
CA LYS A 540 19.36 -5.71 -27.90
C LYS A 540 19.88 -4.81 -26.76
N GLY A 541 21.18 -4.53 -26.71
CA GLY A 541 21.81 -3.73 -25.65
C GLY A 541 21.97 -2.23 -25.96
N THR A 542 21.62 -1.75 -27.16
CA THR A 542 21.98 -0.40 -27.61
C THR A 542 20.80 0.46 -28.12
N MET A 543 19.61 -0.12 -28.31
CA MET A 543 18.46 0.60 -28.88
C MET A 543 17.58 1.37 -27.86
N GLU A 544 17.79 1.21 -26.54
CA GLU A 544 16.96 1.87 -25.52
C GLU A 544 17.40 3.31 -25.15
N LEU A 545 18.54 3.81 -25.66
CA LEU A 545 19.14 5.07 -25.19
C LEU A 545 19.54 6.08 -26.30
N THR A 546 18.95 6.04 -27.49
CA THR A 546 19.12 7.12 -28.50
C THR A 546 17.79 7.61 -29.08
N GLY A 547 17.27 8.71 -28.50
CA GLY A 547 16.04 9.36 -28.97
C GLY A 547 16.20 10.02 -30.34
N ARG A 548 15.76 9.34 -31.41
CA ARG A 548 15.61 9.91 -32.77
C ARG A 548 14.23 10.56 -32.97
N GLU A 549 13.83 11.44 -32.08
CA GLU A 549 12.52 12.12 -32.13
C GLU A 549 12.50 13.37 -33.05
N SER A 550 13.67 13.89 -33.43
CA SER A 550 13.81 15.26 -33.96
C SER A 550 13.55 15.48 -35.45
N ASP A 551 13.11 14.47 -36.23
CA ASP A 551 13.05 14.57 -37.70
C ASP A 551 11.86 13.82 -38.35
N LEU A 552 10.81 13.52 -37.58
CA LEU A 552 9.67 12.69 -38.04
C LEU A 552 8.41 13.48 -38.41
N GLY A 553 8.23 14.70 -37.88
CA GLY A 553 7.04 15.53 -38.11
C GLY A 553 6.83 16.01 -39.55
N SER A 554 7.82 15.81 -40.44
CA SER A 554 7.78 16.20 -41.85
C SER A 554 7.19 15.14 -42.79
N ARG A 555 6.94 13.90 -42.30
CA ARG A 555 6.49 12.76 -43.13
C ARG A 555 5.02 12.37 -42.95
N LEU A 556 4.29 12.96 -42.00
CA LEU A 556 2.90 12.61 -41.67
C LEU A 556 1.85 13.16 -42.66
N LEU A 557 2.26 13.53 -43.87
CA LEU A 557 1.41 14.04 -44.94
C LEU A 557 1.65 13.26 -46.24
N ILE A 558 0.70 12.37 -46.60
CA ILE A 558 0.09 12.15 -47.94
C ILE A 558 -0.35 10.69 -48.21
N ASN A 559 -1.62 10.58 -48.61
CA ASN A 559 -2.31 9.51 -49.37
C ASN A 559 -2.37 8.06 -48.90
N LYS A 560 -3.64 7.60 -48.92
CA LYS A 560 -4.11 6.22 -49.07
C LYS A 560 -3.37 5.47 -50.19
N GLN A 561 -2.65 4.41 -49.83
CA GLN A 561 -2.44 3.25 -50.71
C GLN A 561 -2.96 2.01 -49.98
N ARG A 562 -3.80 1.21 -50.64
CA ARG A 562 -4.26 -0.07 -50.09
C ARG A 562 -3.15 -1.11 -50.25
N LEU A 563 -2.89 -1.87 -49.18
CA LEU A 563 -2.06 -3.07 -49.25
C LEU A 563 -2.73 -4.14 -50.16
N PRO A 564 -1.97 -4.97 -50.91
CA PRO A 564 -2.55 -5.93 -51.84
C PRO A 564 -3.30 -7.08 -51.13
N GLN A 565 -4.60 -7.23 -51.41
CA GLN A 565 -5.44 -8.23 -50.74
C GLN A 565 -5.42 -9.63 -51.42
N ASP A 566 -4.96 -9.77 -52.66
CA ASP A 566 -5.25 -10.97 -53.49
C ASP A 566 -4.47 -12.26 -53.14
N GLY A 567 -3.69 -12.24 -52.05
CA GLY A 567 -2.78 -13.32 -51.65
C GLY A 567 -3.29 -14.31 -50.59
N TRP A 568 -4.13 -13.85 -49.65
CA TRP A 568 -4.45 -14.62 -48.43
C TRP A 568 -5.65 -15.58 -48.62
N GLU A 569 -6.71 -15.14 -49.30
CA GLU A 569 -7.94 -15.92 -49.52
C GLU A 569 -7.69 -17.33 -50.11
N LYS A 570 -6.67 -17.47 -50.96
CA LYS A 570 -6.32 -18.72 -51.64
C LYS A 570 -5.65 -19.76 -50.74
N ARG A 571 -5.26 -19.41 -49.51
CA ARG A 571 -4.81 -20.38 -48.48
C ARG A 571 -5.92 -20.78 -47.51
N ALA A 572 -6.92 -19.93 -47.30
CA ALA A 572 -8.04 -20.15 -46.37
C ALA A 572 -9.02 -21.27 -46.80
N GLN A 573 -9.04 -21.67 -48.07
CA GLN A 573 -10.04 -22.62 -48.61
C GLN A 573 -9.82 -24.11 -48.27
N ILE A 574 -8.78 -24.48 -47.52
CA ILE A 574 -8.57 -25.88 -47.08
C ILE A 574 -9.52 -26.20 -45.90
N SER A 575 -10.79 -26.44 -46.21
CA SER A 575 -11.79 -26.78 -45.20
C SER A 575 -11.58 -28.19 -44.65
N ARG A 576 -11.20 -28.29 -43.38
CA ARG A 576 -11.27 -29.53 -42.58
C ARG A 576 -12.67 -30.14 -42.59
N SER A 577 -12.74 -31.45 -42.35
CA SER A 577 -13.91 -32.31 -42.52
C SER A 577 -14.78 -32.40 -41.26
N ARG A 578 -16.09 -32.67 -41.46
CA ARG A 578 -17.05 -32.91 -40.37
C ARG A 578 -16.65 -34.10 -39.49
N GLU A 579 -15.95 -35.07 -40.05
CA GLU A 579 -15.45 -36.22 -39.30
C GLU A 579 -14.24 -35.84 -38.43
N GLU A 580 -13.32 -34.99 -38.92
CA GLU A 580 -12.17 -34.52 -38.13
C GLU A 580 -12.63 -33.72 -36.89
N ALA A 581 -13.68 -32.92 -37.00
CA ALA A 581 -14.28 -32.23 -35.85
C ALA A 581 -14.99 -33.18 -34.87
N ARG A 582 -15.52 -34.31 -35.34
CA ARG A 582 -16.05 -35.37 -34.48
C ARG A 582 -14.93 -36.08 -33.73
N GLN A 583 -13.85 -36.43 -34.42
CA GLN A 583 -12.65 -37.03 -33.83
C GLN A 583 -12.00 -36.06 -32.81
N TYR A 584 -11.92 -34.76 -33.11
CA TYR A 584 -11.44 -33.74 -32.16
C TYR A 584 -12.32 -33.66 -30.91
N LYS A 585 -13.66 -33.73 -31.02
CA LYS A 585 -14.55 -33.77 -29.84
C LYS A 585 -14.35 -35.05 -28.99
N ILE A 586 -14.15 -36.20 -29.63
CA ILE A 586 -13.86 -37.47 -28.92
C ILE A 586 -12.48 -37.39 -28.24
N TRP A 587 -11.45 -36.94 -28.94
CA TRP A 587 -10.12 -36.70 -28.37
C TRP A 587 -10.15 -35.71 -27.19
N LYS A 588 -10.93 -34.63 -27.31
CA LYS A 588 -11.00 -33.56 -26.30
C LYS A 588 -11.79 -33.98 -25.06
N THR A 589 -12.81 -34.82 -25.19
CA THR A 589 -13.50 -35.45 -24.05
C THR A 589 -12.59 -36.46 -23.34
N GLU A 590 -11.94 -37.37 -24.08
CA GLU A 590 -10.96 -38.32 -23.54
C GLU A 590 -9.77 -37.61 -22.86
N HIS A 591 -9.26 -36.52 -23.43
CA HIS A 591 -8.17 -35.73 -22.87
C HIS A 591 -8.58 -35.00 -21.58
N THR A 592 -9.80 -34.45 -21.51
CA THR A 592 -10.36 -33.91 -20.25
C THR A 592 -10.47 -35.03 -19.19
N GLN A 593 -10.99 -36.21 -19.54
CA GLN A 593 -11.14 -37.33 -18.61
C GLN A 593 -9.78 -37.78 -18.03
N ARG A 594 -8.77 -38.02 -18.89
CA ARG A 594 -7.41 -38.41 -18.47
C ARG A 594 -6.75 -37.39 -17.53
N ARG A 595 -7.10 -36.10 -17.65
CA ARG A 595 -6.63 -35.05 -16.73
C ARG A 595 -7.31 -35.14 -15.37
N PHE A 596 -8.61 -35.43 -15.30
CA PHE A 596 -9.30 -35.71 -14.03
C PHE A 596 -8.77 -36.98 -13.34
N GLU A 597 -8.51 -38.04 -14.09
CA GLU A 597 -7.87 -39.26 -13.56
C GLU A 597 -6.49 -38.95 -12.94
N LYS A 598 -5.69 -38.12 -13.62
CA LYS A 598 -4.39 -37.65 -13.11
C LYS A 598 -4.52 -36.72 -11.90
N LEU A 599 -5.52 -35.85 -11.85
CA LEU A 599 -5.79 -35.01 -10.67
C LEU A 599 -6.16 -35.85 -9.45
N GLY A 600 -6.96 -36.92 -9.64
CA GLY A 600 -7.30 -37.87 -8.57
C GLY A 600 -6.05 -38.53 -7.97
N ALA A 601 -5.19 -39.10 -8.83
CA ALA A 601 -3.94 -39.73 -8.39
C ALA A 601 -2.97 -38.75 -7.69
N LEU A 602 -2.94 -37.48 -8.10
CA LEU A 602 -2.13 -36.44 -7.43
C LEU A 602 -2.77 -35.93 -6.12
N PHE A 603 -4.08 -36.07 -5.95
CA PHE A 603 -4.78 -35.59 -4.75
C PHE A 603 -4.52 -36.46 -3.52
N GLU A 604 -4.22 -37.74 -3.69
CA GLU A 604 -3.89 -38.66 -2.59
C GLU A 604 -2.59 -38.27 -1.87
N ASN A 605 -1.61 -37.70 -2.59
CA ASN A 605 -0.34 -37.23 -2.02
C ASN A 605 -0.42 -35.83 -1.38
N LEU A 606 -1.47 -35.06 -1.70
CA LEU A 606 -1.59 -33.62 -1.40
C LEU A 606 -1.85 -33.31 0.10
N GLN A 607 -2.04 -34.34 0.94
CA GLN A 607 -2.24 -34.18 2.38
C GLN A 607 -0.94 -34.18 3.21
N VAL A 608 0.21 -34.53 2.62
CA VAL A 608 1.46 -34.75 3.38
C VAL A 608 2.35 -33.50 3.45
N ASP A 609 2.55 -32.78 2.33
CA ASP A 609 3.40 -31.58 2.27
C ASP A 609 2.86 -30.51 1.30
N SER A 610 2.59 -29.30 1.81
CA SER A 610 1.97 -28.20 1.05
C SER A 610 2.91 -27.48 0.07
N THR A 611 4.23 -27.69 0.18
CA THR A 611 5.28 -27.09 -0.67
C THR A 611 5.81 -28.06 -1.74
N SER A 612 5.16 -29.21 -1.91
CA SER A 612 5.55 -30.26 -2.86
C SER A 612 5.44 -29.82 -4.33
N PHE A 613 6.38 -30.29 -5.17
CA PHE A 613 6.31 -30.13 -6.64
C PHE A 613 5.00 -30.71 -7.22
N GLU A 614 4.47 -31.76 -6.59
CA GLU A 614 3.21 -32.39 -6.97
C GLU A 614 1.99 -31.48 -6.72
N THR A 615 2.02 -30.66 -5.66
CA THR A 615 1.02 -29.58 -5.46
C THR A 615 1.04 -28.61 -6.63
N LEU A 616 2.21 -28.12 -7.05
CA LEU A 616 2.34 -27.23 -8.21
C LEU A 616 1.86 -27.90 -9.51
N LEU A 617 2.14 -29.19 -9.70
CA LEU A 617 1.66 -29.95 -10.86
C LEU A 617 0.14 -30.12 -10.86
N TRP A 618 -0.47 -30.40 -9.70
CA TRP A 618 -1.92 -30.47 -9.53
C TRP A 618 -2.57 -29.12 -9.84
N MET A 619 -2.03 -28.03 -9.30
CA MET A 619 -2.54 -26.66 -9.50
C MET A 619 -2.53 -26.25 -10.99
N ASN A 620 -1.45 -26.56 -11.72
CA ASN A 620 -1.38 -26.28 -13.17
C ASN A 620 -2.40 -27.09 -13.99
N ILE A 621 -2.66 -28.36 -13.64
CA ILE A 621 -3.65 -29.18 -14.34
C ILE A 621 -5.08 -28.72 -14.00
N ALA A 622 -5.31 -28.31 -12.74
CA ALA A 622 -6.57 -27.78 -12.27
C ALA A 622 -6.91 -26.43 -12.92
N SER A 623 -5.97 -25.50 -13.01
CA SER A 623 -6.17 -24.19 -13.64
C SER A 623 -6.49 -24.31 -15.13
N GLU A 624 -5.73 -25.13 -15.89
CA GLU A 624 -6.02 -25.41 -17.30
C GLU A 624 -7.43 -26.00 -17.52
N LEU A 625 -7.90 -26.87 -16.62
CA LEU A 625 -9.25 -27.45 -16.71
C LEU A 625 -10.34 -26.42 -16.35
N ILE A 626 -10.11 -25.58 -15.35
CA ILE A 626 -11.04 -24.50 -14.97
C ILE A 626 -11.14 -23.47 -16.12
N ASP A 627 -10.02 -23.08 -16.73
CA ASP A 627 -10.00 -22.22 -17.92
C ASP A 627 -10.81 -22.84 -19.07
N GLU A 628 -10.65 -24.15 -19.30
CA GLU A 628 -11.37 -24.87 -20.35
C GLU A 628 -12.90 -24.91 -20.11
N PHE A 629 -13.33 -25.08 -18.86
CA PHE A 629 -14.74 -24.97 -18.47
C PHE A 629 -15.26 -23.53 -18.64
N VAL A 630 -14.53 -22.55 -18.12
CA VAL A 630 -14.91 -21.13 -18.11
C VAL A 630 -15.00 -20.52 -19.52
N ASN A 631 -14.11 -20.91 -20.44
CA ASN A 631 -14.10 -20.37 -21.80
C ASN A 631 -15.18 -20.97 -22.73
N THR A 632 -15.86 -22.06 -22.31
CA THR A 632 -16.91 -22.74 -23.07
C THR A 632 -18.16 -21.87 -23.21
N LYS A 633 -18.41 -21.31 -24.41
CA LYS A 633 -19.51 -20.35 -24.70
C LYS A 633 -20.87 -20.79 -24.15
N ALA A 634 -21.22 -22.07 -24.28
CA ALA A 634 -22.52 -22.58 -23.85
C ALA A 634 -22.77 -22.42 -22.34
N LEU A 635 -21.72 -22.49 -21.51
CA LEU A 635 -21.84 -22.40 -20.05
C LEU A 635 -21.97 -20.96 -19.54
N TYR A 636 -21.74 -19.95 -20.38
CA TYR A 636 -21.84 -18.53 -20.03
C TYR A 636 -22.61 -17.71 -21.09
N PRO A 637 -23.93 -17.91 -21.24
CA PRO A 637 -24.74 -17.21 -22.26
C PRO A 637 -24.71 -15.68 -22.13
N ASN A 638 -24.54 -15.15 -20.91
CA ASN A 638 -24.38 -13.73 -20.64
C ASN A 638 -22.94 -13.26 -20.95
N GLU A 639 -22.54 -13.32 -22.22
CA GLU A 639 -21.17 -13.02 -22.69
C GLU A 639 -20.64 -11.64 -22.21
N ARG A 640 -21.54 -10.69 -21.91
CA ARG A 640 -21.22 -9.31 -21.49
C ARG A 640 -20.62 -9.15 -20.07
N LYS A 641 -20.66 -10.15 -19.19
CA LYS A 641 -20.13 -10.03 -17.81
C LYS A 641 -19.02 -11.01 -17.43
N ALA A 642 -19.01 -12.22 -18.00
CA ALA A 642 -17.94 -13.19 -17.73
C ALA A 642 -16.69 -12.89 -18.58
N ARG A 643 -16.83 -12.85 -19.91
CA ARG A 643 -15.71 -12.98 -20.86
C ARG A 643 -14.70 -11.83 -20.83
N SER A 644 -15.10 -10.61 -20.47
CA SER A 644 -14.16 -9.50 -20.23
C SER A 644 -13.22 -9.72 -19.03
N LYS A 645 -13.38 -10.80 -18.26
CA LYS A 645 -12.49 -11.16 -17.13
C LYS A 645 -11.83 -12.53 -17.27
N THR A 646 -12.05 -13.29 -18.34
CA THR A 646 -11.56 -14.68 -18.46
C THR A 646 -10.23 -14.80 -19.23
N ASN A 647 -9.32 -13.84 -19.00
CA ASN A 647 -7.89 -13.92 -19.34
C ASN A 647 -7.01 -14.01 -18.06
N LEU A 648 -7.61 -14.30 -16.90
CA LEU A 648 -6.99 -14.12 -15.57
C LEU A 648 -6.23 -15.34 -15.04
N LEU A 649 -6.56 -16.57 -15.43
CA LEU A 649 -5.89 -17.78 -14.94
C LEU A 649 -4.47 -17.92 -15.53
N THR A 650 -4.30 -17.64 -16.84
CA THR A 650 -2.99 -17.53 -17.51
C THR A 650 -2.11 -16.35 -17.06
N ARG A 651 -2.42 -15.65 -15.95
CA ARG A 651 -1.60 -14.56 -15.40
C ARG A 651 -0.69 -14.96 -14.23
N HIS A 652 -0.68 -16.22 -13.79
CA HIS A 652 0.24 -16.62 -12.71
C HIS A 652 1.68 -16.90 -13.17
N VAL A 653 2.58 -16.03 -12.74
CA VAL A 653 4.03 -16.22 -12.57
C VAL A 653 4.76 -16.82 -13.77
N ARG A 654 4.42 -16.33 -14.96
CA ARG A 654 5.45 -16.00 -15.95
C ARG A 654 5.28 -14.56 -16.38
N ILE A 655 6.40 -13.83 -16.47
CA ILE A 655 6.57 -12.91 -17.60
C ILE A 655 6.59 -13.83 -18.82
N HIS A 656 5.40 -14.15 -19.35
CA HIS A 656 5.31 -14.96 -20.55
C HIS A 656 6.13 -14.25 -21.61
N SER A 657 7.18 -14.90 -22.10
CA SER A 657 7.96 -14.36 -23.21
C SER A 657 6.99 -14.01 -24.32
N LEU A 658 7.21 -12.91 -25.05
CA LEU A 658 6.33 -12.54 -26.17
C LEU A 658 6.16 -13.72 -27.15
N LYS A 659 7.19 -14.56 -27.27
CA LYS A 659 7.17 -15.86 -27.96
C LYS A 659 6.14 -16.86 -27.40
N GLU A 660 6.01 -17.02 -26.08
CA GLU A 660 4.97 -17.87 -25.46
C GLU A 660 3.56 -17.28 -25.69
N GLN A 661 3.41 -15.96 -25.57
CA GLN A 661 2.13 -15.28 -25.85
C GLN A 661 1.68 -15.51 -27.30
N LEU A 662 2.59 -15.33 -28.26
CA LEU A 662 2.35 -15.55 -29.69
C LEU A 662 2.06 -17.03 -30.01
N MET A 663 2.76 -17.98 -29.37
CA MET A 663 2.49 -19.42 -29.54
C MET A 663 1.13 -19.82 -28.95
N ASN A 664 0.74 -19.27 -27.80
CA ASN A 664 -0.60 -19.48 -27.24
C ASN A 664 -1.69 -18.87 -28.15
N MET A 665 -1.44 -17.70 -28.76
CA MET A 665 -2.34 -17.09 -29.73
C MET A 665 -2.45 -17.91 -31.02
N ILE A 666 -1.35 -18.49 -31.54
CA ILE A 666 -1.38 -19.48 -32.64
C ILE A 666 -2.28 -20.67 -32.27
N ASN A 667 -2.17 -21.19 -31.05
CA ASN A 667 -2.96 -22.34 -30.62
C ASN A 667 -4.46 -21.97 -30.54
N ARG A 668 -4.82 -20.82 -29.93
CA ARG A 668 -6.21 -20.31 -29.92
C ARG A 668 -6.78 -20.08 -31.32
N LEU A 669 -5.99 -19.51 -32.23
CA LEU A 669 -6.40 -19.27 -33.61
C LEU A 669 -6.63 -20.60 -34.35
N ASN A 670 -5.73 -21.57 -34.23
CA ASN A 670 -5.91 -22.91 -34.81
C ASN A 670 -7.14 -23.65 -34.25
N ASP A 671 -7.32 -23.66 -32.93
CA ASP A 671 -8.48 -24.28 -32.28
C ASP A 671 -9.78 -23.59 -32.73
N SER A 672 -9.85 -22.26 -32.63
CA SER A 672 -11.06 -21.51 -32.99
C SER A 672 -11.44 -21.70 -34.47
N ILE A 673 -10.47 -21.72 -35.40
CA ILE A 673 -10.67 -22.05 -36.82
C ILE A 673 -11.35 -23.42 -36.99
N THR A 674 -11.02 -24.42 -36.17
CA THR A 674 -11.76 -25.70 -36.17
C THR A 674 -13.16 -25.62 -35.54
N HIS A 675 -13.34 -24.81 -34.50
CA HIS A 675 -14.61 -24.68 -33.79
C HIS A 675 -15.69 -23.90 -34.56
N SER A 676 -15.34 -22.89 -35.37
CA SER A 676 -16.32 -21.95 -35.98
C SER A 676 -17.40 -22.62 -36.84
N LYS A 677 -17.08 -23.75 -37.48
CA LYS A 677 -17.99 -24.44 -38.40
C LYS A 677 -18.95 -25.43 -37.71
N TRP A 678 -18.64 -25.88 -36.49
CA TRP A 678 -19.43 -26.90 -35.78
C TRP A 678 -19.47 -26.67 -34.27
N GLY A 679 -20.50 -25.96 -33.82
CA GLY A 679 -20.70 -25.50 -32.44
C GLY A 679 -20.62 -26.59 -31.37
N ASP A 680 -20.32 -26.17 -30.14
CA ASP A 680 -20.07 -27.04 -28.99
C ASP A 680 -21.34 -27.66 -28.37
N VAL A 681 -21.21 -28.44 -27.30
CA VAL A 681 -22.35 -29.03 -26.56
C VAL A 681 -23.23 -27.92 -25.98
N GLY A 682 -24.54 -27.98 -26.26
CA GLY A 682 -25.51 -26.98 -25.78
C GLY A 682 -25.75 -27.04 -24.27
N LEU A 683 -26.06 -25.88 -23.68
CA LEU A 683 -26.31 -25.75 -22.23
C LEU A 683 -27.43 -26.68 -21.75
N GLU A 684 -28.53 -26.76 -22.51
CA GLU A 684 -29.67 -27.64 -22.23
C GLU A 684 -29.25 -29.12 -22.16
N THR A 685 -28.32 -29.55 -23.01
CA THR A 685 -27.75 -30.90 -22.97
C THR A 685 -27.00 -31.14 -21.66
N VAL A 686 -26.12 -30.21 -21.26
CA VAL A 686 -25.32 -30.33 -20.02
C VAL A 686 -26.21 -30.33 -18.78
N LEU A 687 -27.25 -29.47 -18.75
CA LEU A 687 -28.23 -29.42 -17.66
C LEU A 687 -29.06 -30.71 -17.56
N HIS A 688 -29.44 -31.31 -18.70
CA HIS A 688 -30.20 -32.56 -18.73
C HIS A 688 -29.34 -33.79 -18.41
N THR A 689 -28.10 -33.88 -18.89
CA THR A 689 -27.22 -35.04 -18.62
C THR A 689 -26.58 -34.99 -17.23
N LYS A 690 -26.47 -33.79 -16.64
CA LYS A 690 -25.61 -33.48 -15.48
C LYS A 690 -24.12 -33.81 -15.68
N MET A 691 -23.70 -33.95 -16.94
CA MET A 691 -22.36 -34.35 -17.36
C MET A 691 -21.82 -33.35 -18.38
N PHE A 692 -20.63 -32.82 -18.13
CA PHE A 692 -19.87 -32.01 -19.09
C PHE A 692 -18.62 -32.77 -19.48
N ARG A 693 -18.56 -33.17 -20.77
CA ARG A 693 -17.46 -33.98 -21.34
C ARG A 693 -17.25 -35.31 -20.62
N ASP A 694 -18.36 -36.00 -20.37
CA ASP A 694 -18.42 -37.29 -19.66
C ASP A 694 -17.84 -37.27 -18.22
N VAL A 695 -17.53 -36.08 -17.69
CA VAL A 695 -17.23 -35.82 -16.28
C VAL A 695 -18.45 -35.18 -15.61
N SER A 696 -18.76 -35.60 -14.38
CA SER A 696 -19.93 -35.09 -13.64
C SER A 696 -19.78 -33.62 -13.24
N ILE A 697 -20.88 -32.89 -13.24
CA ILE A 697 -20.94 -31.50 -12.78
C ILE A 697 -20.55 -31.38 -11.29
N ASP A 698 -20.73 -32.43 -10.50
CA ASP A 698 -20.29 -32.49 -9.11
C ASP A 698 -18.76 -32.58 -8.96
N ALA A 699 -18.07 -33.33 -9.84
CA ALA A 699 -16.60 -33.35 -9.88
C ALA A 699 -16.01 -32.00 -10.36
N TRP A 700 -16.65 -31.36 -11.36
CA TRP A 700 -16.30 -30.00 -11.76
C TRP A 700 -16.50 -28.99 -10.61
N PHE A 701 -17.60 -29.10 -9.85
CA PHE A 701 -17.85 -28.27 -8.68
C PHE A 701 -16.78 -28.46 -7.59
N GLN A 702 -16.40 -29.71 -7.30
CA GLN A 702 -15.33 -30.03 -6.35
C GLN A 702 -13.99 -29.42 -6.78
N LEU A 703 -13.65 -29.49 -8.07
CA LEU A 703 -12.41 -28.90 -8.60
C LEU A 703 -12.33 -27.39 -8.35
N PHE A 704 -13.40 -26.64 -8.62
CA PHE A 704 -13.46 -25.19 -8.37
C PHE A 704 -13.24 -24.85 -6.89
N VAL A 705 -13.86 -25.62 -5.98
CA VAL A 705 -13.75 -25.41 -4.51
C VAL A 705 -12.35 -25.79 -4.00
N GLN A 706 -11.82 -26.95 -4.40
CA GLN A 706 -10.50 -27.43 -3.99
C GLN A 706 -9.39 -26.49 -4.48
N TYR A 707 -9.46 -26.05 -5.75
CA TYR A 707 -8.49 -25.13 -6.33
C TYR A 707 -8.49 -23.79 -5.61
N ALA A 708 -9.66 -23.19 -5.35
CA ALA A 708 -9.74 -21.92 -4.63
C ALA A 708 -9.21 -22.00 -3.18
N LEU A 709 -9.43 -23.13 -2.48
CA LEU A 709 -8.87 -23.35 -1.14
C LEU A 709 -7.35 -23.54 -1.18
N GLN A 710 -6.79 -24.16 -2.21
CA GLN A 710 -5.35 -24.37 -2.34
C GLN A 710 -4.62 -23.10 -2.80
N GLU A 711 -5.21 -22.29 -3.70
CA GLU A 711 -4.71 -20.95 -4.08
C GLU A 711 -4.57 -20.02 -2.85
N VAL A 712 -5.51 -20.07 -1.90
CA VAL A 712 -5.40 -19.28 -0.66
C VAL A 712 -4.26 -19.78 0.25
N LYS A 713 -3.97 -21.09 0.25
CA LYS A 713 -2.81 -21.65 0.98
C LYS A 713 -1.47 -21.29 0.35
N SER A 714 -1.40 -21.14 -0.99
CA SER A 714 -0.21 -20.61 -1.67
C SER A 714 -0.06 -19.08 -1.58
N GLY A 715 -0.99 -18.39 -0.89
CA GLY A 715 -0.96 -16.94 -0.70
C GLY A 715 -1.52 -16.13 -1.88
N THR A 716 -2.03 -16.80 -2.91
CA THR A 716 -2.40 -16.23 -4.22
C THR A 716 -3.88 -15.83 -4.28
N VAL A 717 -4.36 -15.32 -3.14
CA VAL A 717 -5.77 -15.07 -2.75
C VAL A 717 -6.67 -14.46 -3.84
N LYS A 718 -6.17 -13.50 -4.61
CA LYS A 718 -6.99 -12.79 -5.63
C LYS A 718 -7.58 -13.76 -6.68
N GLN A 719 -6.83 -14.77 -7.11
CA GLN A 719 -7.31 -15.74 -8.10
C GLN A 719 -8.36 -16.69 -7.54
N ALA A 720 -8.24 -17.11 -6.27
CA ALA A 720 -9.26 -17.92 -5.60
C ALA A 720 -10.64 -17.24 -5.65
N TYR A 721 -10.68 -15.94 -5.36
CA TYR A 721 -11.91 -15.14 -5.46
C TYR A 721 -12.43 -15.04 -6.90
N GLU A 722 -11.56 -14.96 -7.90
CA GLU A 722 -11.93 -14.86 -9.31
C GLU A 722 -12.52 -16.18 -9.83
N VAL A 723 -11.94 -17.32 -9.48
CA VAL A 723 -12.49 -18.65 -9.78
C VAL A 723 -13.84 -18.87 -9.08
N LEU A 724 -13.97 -18.51 -7.80
CA LEU A 724 -15.24 -18.62 -7.09
C LEU A 724 -16.31 -17.67 -7.68
N LYS A 725 -15.93 -16.47 -8.15
CA LYS A 725 -16.82 -15.56 -8.89
C LYS A 725 -17.21 -16.14 -10.26
N ALA A 726 -16.29 -16.78 -10.97
CA ALA A 726 -16.56 -17.45 -12.25
C ALA A 726 -17.50 -18.65 -12.09
N GLY A 727 -17.36 -19.43 -11.01
CA GLY A 727 -18.29 -20.51 -10.65
C GLY A 727 -19.67 -19.98 -10.23
N MET A 728 -19.74 -18.94 -9.41
CA MET A 728 -21.01 -18.30 -9.05
C MET A 728 -21.74 -17.65 -10.25
N ALA A 729 -21.05 -17.42 -11.37
CA ALA A 729 -21.62 -16.91 -12.60
C ALA A 729 -22.06 -18.01 -13.60
N THR A 730 -21.84 -19.30 -13.29
CA THR A 730 -22.29 -20.41 -14.13
C THR A 730 -23.75 -20.78 -13.83
N PRO A 731 -24.69 -20.76 -14.80
CA PRO A 731 -26.08 -21.19 -14.57
C PRO A 731 -26.20 -22.62 -14.05
N VAL A 732 -25.24 -23.48 -14.41
CA VAL A 732 -25.09 -24.87 -13.96
C VAL A 732 -24.93 -24.99 -12.44
N PHE A 733 -24.21 -24.07 -11.80
CA PHE A 733 -24.04 -24.05 -10.33
C PHE A 733 -25.09 -23.17 -9.63
N GLU A 734 -25.69 -22.21 -10.35
CA GLU A 734 -26.74 -21.33 -9.82
C GLU A 734 -28.09 -22.04 -9.64
N GLN A 735 -28.43 -23.01 -10.51
CA GLN A 735 -29.66 -23.80 -10.42
C GLN A 735 -29.71 -24.75 -9.20
N ASP A 736 -28.56 -25.12 -8.64
CA ASP A 736 -28.45 -25.97 -7.46
C ASP A 736 -28.27 -25.09 -6.21
N PRO A 737 -29.26 -25.01 -5.30
CA PRO A 737 -29.20 -24.11 -4.15
C PRO A 737 -28.06 -24.48 -3.19
N LEU A 738 -27.69 -25.77 -3.09
CA LEU A 738 -26.61 -26.22 -2.21
C LEU A 738 -25.24 -25.81 -2.79
N LYS A 739 -25.01 -26.00 -4.10
CA LYS A 739 -23.78 -25.53 -4.77
C LYS A 739 -23.63 -24.01 -4.67
N ARG A 740 -24.73 -23.28 -4.92
CA ARG A 740 -24.82 -21.82 -4.82
C ARG A 740 -24.53 -21.29 -3.40
N GLN A 741 -24.92 -22.02 -2.35
CA GLN A 741 -24.57 -21.71 -0.96
C GLN A 741 -23.10 -22.07 -0.66
N ASN A 742 -22.66 -23.26 -1.05
CA ASN A 742 -21.32 -23.77 -0.77
C ASN A 742 -20.20 -22.92 -1.40
N LEU A 743 -20.42 -22.32 -2.58
CA LEU A 743 -19.47 -21.35 -3.16
C LEU A 743 -19.31 -20.08 -2.30
N ARG A 744 -20.38 -19.64 -1.61
CA ARG A 744 -20.34 -18.48 -0.70
C ARG A 744 -19.66 -18.83 0.62
N TRP A 745 -19.90 -20.05 1.14
CA TRP A 745 -19.16 -20.56 2.29
C TRP A 745 -17.67 -20.75 2.00
N CYS A 746 -17.32 -21.26 0.81
CA CYS A 746 -15.93 -21.33 0.34
C CYS A 746 -15.30 -19.93 0.24
N MET A 747 -15.99 -18.95 -0.36
CA MET A 747 -15.52 -17.56 -0.43
C MET A 747 -15.26 -16.98 0.97
N LEU A 748 -16.13 -17.26 1.94
CA LEU A 748 -15.95 -16.81 3.33
C LEU A 748 -14.75 -17.50 4.00
N ALA A 749 -14.59 -18.81 3.83
CA ALA A 749 -13.43 -19.54 4.35
C ALA A 749 -12.11 -19.05 3.75
N CYS A 750 -12.08 -18.80 2.44
CA CYS A 750 -10.96 -18.17 1.73
C CYS A 750 -10.62 -16.79 2.34
N ALA A 751 -11.63 -15.94 2.56
CA ALA A 751 -11.45 -14.60 3.11
C ALA A 751 -10.96 -14.62 4.58
N ILE A 752 -11.46 -15.54 5.41
CA ILE A 752 -10.99 -15.74 6.80
C ILE A 752 -9.51 -16.14 6.82
N HIS A 753 -9.12 -17.12 6.02
CA HIS A 753 -7.71 -17.57 5.95
C HIS A 753 -6.78 -16.49 5.37
N ALA A 754 -7.27 -15.67 4.44
CA ALA A 754 -6.57 -14.51 3.90
C ALA A 754 -6.54 -13.29 4.85
N ARG A 755 -7.31 -13.31 5.95
CA ARG A 755 -7.59 -12.16 6.83
C ARG A 755 -8.16 -10.92 6.09
N ASP A 756 -8.89 -11.17 5.00
CA ASP A 756 -9.53 -10.15 4.17
C ASP A 756 -10.97 -9.88 4.64
N SER A 757 -11.11 -8.87 5.50
CA SER A 757 -12.39 -8.43 6.05
C SER A 757 -13.36 -7.89 4.98
N GLN A 758 -12.84 -7.27 3.91
CA GLN A 758 -13.65 -6.62 2.88
C GLN A 758 -14.34 -7.65 1.97
N THR A 759 -13.61 -8.68 1.52
CA THR A 759 -14.24 -9.77 0.76
C THR A 759 -15.19 -10.59 1.65
N ALA A 760 -14.88 -10.76 2.94
CA ALA A 760 -15.75 -11.45 3.90
C ALA A 760 -17.14 -10.78 4.06
N LEU A 761 -17.24 -9.44 3.93
CA LEU A 761 -18.54 -8.73 4.00
C LEU A 761 -19.56 -9.21 2.97
N GLY A 762 -19.13 -9.67 1.79
CA GLY A 762 -20.03 -10.13 0.72
C GLY A 762 -20.85 -11.35 1.13
N PRO A 763 -20.21 -12.49 1.47
CA PRO A 763 -20.89 -13.65 2.04
C PRO A 763 -21.59 -13.33 3.36
N LEU A 764 -21.00 -12.53 4.26
CA LEU A 764 -21.62 -12.17 5.53
C LEU A 764 -22.96 -11.46 5.32
N ARG A 765 -23.02 -10.35 4.58
CA ARG A 765 -24.26 -9.60 4.27
C ARG A 765 -25.32 -10.49 3.58
N TRP A 766 -24.91 -11.52 2.83
CA TRP A 766 -25.81 -12.52 2.26
C TRP A 766 -26.44 -13.46 3.30
N THR A 767 -25.73 -13.80 4.39
CA THR A 767 -26.34 -14.60 5.48
C THR A 767 -27.48 -13.84 6.16
N PHE A 768 -27.30 -12.55 6.45
CA PHE A 768 -28.34 -11.68 7.03
C PHE A 768 -29.62 -11.62 6.19
N THR A 769 -29.52 -11.61 4.85
CA THR A 769 -30.70 -11.53 3.97
C THR A 769 -31.36 -12.89 3.71
N SER A 770 -30.58 -13.98 3.75
CA SER A 770 -31.07 -15.34 3.50
C SER A 770 -31.59 -16.03 4.76
N PHE A 771 -31.10 -15.62 5.93
CA PHE A 771 -31.41 -16.21 7.24
C PHE A 771 -31.81 -15.10 8.23
N GLN A 772 -32.73 -14.22 7.82
CA GLN A 772 -33.23 -13.13 8.67
C GLN A 772 -33.70 -13.64 10.04
N PHE A 773 -33.34 -12.91 11.09
CA PHE A 773 -33.64 -13.19 12.50
C PHE A 773 -33.08 -14.52 13.06
N ARG A 774 -32.03 -15.09 12.44
CA ARG A 774 -31.27 -16.19 13.06
C ARG A 774 -30.05 -15.66 13.82
N GLN A 775 -30.05 -15.87 15.14
CA GLN A 775 -28.96 -15.48 16.05
C GLN A 775 -27.55 -15.82 15.56
N ASP A 776 -27.38 -16.97 14.91
CA ASP A 776 -26.07 -17.42 14.44
C ASP A 776 -25.49 -16.57 13.30
N THR A 777 -26.31 -15.83 12.52
CA THR A 777 -25.75 -14.85 11.56
C THR A 777 -25.11 -13.67 12.27
N TYR A 778 -25.68 -13.25 13.40
CA TYR A 778 -25.16 -12.16 14.22
C TYR A 778 -23.85 -12.58 14.90
N ARG A 779 -23.84 -13.79 15.49
CA ARG A 779 -22.64 -14.42 16.07
C ARG A 779 -21.52 -14.60 15.04
N LEU A 780 -21.84 -15.06 13.83
CA LEU A 780 -20.88 -15.27 12.74
C LEU A 780 -20.24 -13.94 12.29
N PHE A 781 -21.05 -12.88 12.14
CA PHE A 781 -20.55 -11.55 11.77
C PHE A 781 -19.63 -10.96 12.85
N SER A 782 -20.03 -11.01 14.13
CA SER A 782 -19.18 -10.54 15.23
C SER A 782 -17.92 -11.39 15.39
N GLY A 783 -18.01 -12.71 15.20
CA GLY A 783 -16.89 -13.63 15.40
C GLY A 783 -15.79 -13.47 14.33
N ILE A 784 -16.17 -13.24 13.07
CA ILE A 784 -15.20 -13.08 11.97
C ILE A 784 -14.53 -11.69 11.99
N LEU A 785 -15.24 -10.66 12.44
CA LEU A 785 -14.74 -9.28 12.47
C LEU A 785 -14.21 -8.84 13.85
N SER A 786 -14.06 -9.76 14.80
CA SER A 786 -13.68 -9.47 16.20
C SER A 786 -12.25 -8.95 16.38
N SER A 787 -11.30 -9.41 15.55
CA SER A 787 -9.87 -9.23 15.79
C SER A 787 -9.13 -8.64 14.59
N GLY A 788 -8.23 -7.69 14.86
CA GLY A 788 -7.37 -7.05 13.86
C GLY A 788 -7.87 -5.66 13.42
N TYR A 789 -6.93 -4.79 13.04
CA TYR A 789 -7.19 -3.39 12.70
C TYR A 789 -8.19 -3.23 11.53
N GLU A 790 -7.92 -3.89 10.40
CA GLU A 790 -8.80 -3.83 9.22
C GLU A 790 -10.18 -4.46 9.46
N CYS A 791 -10.26 -5.58 10.19
CA CYS A 791 -11.53 -6.14 10.66
C CYS A 791 -12.32 -5.11 11.49
N SER A 792 -11.64 -4.40 12.40
CA SER A 792 -12.25 -3.38 13.25
C SER A 792 -12.78 -2.18 12.45
N ARG A 793 -12.01 -1.67 11.47
CA ARG A 793 -12.48 -0.62 10.54
C ARG A 793 -13.70 -1.10 9.73
N THR A 794 -13.62 -2.32 9.22
CA THR A 794 -14.68 -2.95 8.41
C THR A 794 -15.96 -3.19 9.21
N PHE A 795 -15.86 -3.49 10.51
CA PHE A 795 -16.99 -3.65 11.42
C PHE A 795 -17.75 -2.33 11.67
N VAL A 796 -17.01 -1.21 11.77
CA VAL A 796 -17.55 0.14 12.07
C VAL A 796 -18.10 0.86 10.83
N ASP A 797 -17.71 0.45 9.62
CA ASP A 797 -18.15 1.01 8.32
C ASP A 797 -19.59 1.56 8.35
N SER A 798 -19.77 2.82 7.95
CA SER A 798 -21.08 3.47 7.97
C SER A 798 -22.13 2.73 7.13
N ALA A 799 -21.74 1.97 6.08
CA ALA A 799 -22.68 1.13 5.35
C ALA A 799 -23.09 -0.13 6.14
N ASN A 800 -22.22 -0.73 6.96
CA ASN A 800 -22.58 -1.78 7.92
C ASN A 800 -23.46 -1.24 9.06
N GLN A 801 -23.12 -0.08 9.64
CA GLN A 801 -23.95 0.60 10.65
C GLN A 801 -25.36 0.89 10.10
N LYS A 802 -25.46 1.48 8.90
CA LYS A 802 -26.75 1.77 8.22
C LYS A 802 -27.49 0.48 7.83
N PHE A 803 -26.80 -0.60 7.49
CA PHE A 803 -27.41 -1.90 7.18
C PHE A 803 -28.04 -2.56 8.42
N LEU A 804 -27.30 -2.62 9.54
CA LEU A 804 -27.80 -3.21 10.79
C LEU A 804 -28.92 -2.38 11.42
N LEU A 805 -28.87 -1.04 11.33
CA LEU A 805 -29.98 -0.17 11.73
C LEU A 805 -31.28 -0.49 10.96
N ARG A 806 -31.20 -0.77 9.66
CA ARG A 806 -32.37 -1.15 8.85
C ARG A 806 -32.97 -2.48 9.32
N LEU A 807 -32.15 -3.43 9.80
CA LEU A 807 -32.63 -4.69 10.38
C LEU A 807 -33.24 -4.49 11.77
N VAL A 808 -32.66 -3.64 12.62
CA VAL A 808 -33.26 -3.22 13.89
C VAL A 808 -34.63 -2.56 13.65
N LYS A 809 -34.71 -1.60 12.73
CA LYS A 809 -35.96 -0.94 12.33
C LYS A 809 -37.01 -1.90 11.75
N LEU A 810 -36.58 -2.95 11.02
CA LEU A 810 -37.47 -4.00 10.55
C LEU A 810 -38.00 -4.86 11.71
N MET A 811 -37.15 -5.22 12.67
CA MET A 811 -37.59 -5.93 13.89
C MET A 811 -38.60 -5.07 14.68
N ASP A 812 -38.29 -3.79 14.88
CA ASP A 812 -39.19 -2.83 15.53
C ASP A 812 -40.55 -2.74 14.79
N GLN A 813 -40.56 -2.58 13.46
CA GLN A 813 -41.77 -2.56 12.63
C GLN A 813 -42.61 -3.85 12.70
N LEU A 814 -41.97 -5.02 12.75
CA LEU A 814 -42.67 -6.31 12.81
C LEU A 814 -43.30 -6.55 14.19
N MET A 815 -42.64 -6.08 15.26
CA MET A 815 -43.15 -6.18 16.63
C MET A 815 -44.24 -5.13 16.92
N SER A 816 -44.04 -3.87 16.53
CA SER A 816 -45.00 -2.77 16.75
C SER A 816 -46.22 -2.83 15.83
N LYS A 817 -46.07 -3.45 14.65
CA LYS A 817 -47.01 -3.43 13.51
C LYS A 817 -47.25 -2.02 12.94
N SER A 818 -46.43 -1.04 13.32
CA SER A 818 -46.41 0.32 12.75
C SER A 818 -45.30 0.45 11.70
N SER A 819 -45.51 1.27 10.67
CA SER A 819 -44.55 1.47 9.59
C SER A 819 -43.37 2.33 10.06
N VAL A 820 -42.14 1.78 10.08
CA VAL A 820 -40.94 2.48 10.55
C VAL A 820 -40.14 3.03 9.36
N PRO A 821 -39.94 4.36 9.24
CA PRO A 821 -39.18 4.94 8.13
C PRO A 821 -37.74 4.40 8.04
N GLY A 822 -37.43 3.78 6.90
CA GLY A 822 -36.12 3.19 6.64
C GLY A 822 -35.87 1.80 7.26
N ALA A 823 -36.92 1.00 7.50
CA ALA A 823 -36.78 -0.43 7.75
C ALA A 823 -36.20 -1.19 6.52
N ALA A 824 -35.56 -2.33 6.76
CA ALA A 824 -35.15 -3.28 5.72
C ALA A 824 -36.36 -3.97 5.08
N THR A 825 -36.16 -4.63 3.94
CA THR A 825 -37.18 -5.51 3.35
C THR A 825 -37.17 -6.89 4.02
N LEU A 826 -38.36 -7.35 4.43
CA LEU A 826 -38.58 -8.72 4.89
C LEU A 826 -38.35 -9.71 3.74
N SER A 827 -37.42 -10.64 3.90
CA SER A 827 -37.17 -11.68 2.90
C SER A 827 -38.14 -12.85 3.05
N LYS A 828 -38.36 -13.56 1.94
CA LYS A 828 -39.09 -14.83 1.91
C LYS A 828 -38.08 -15.96 1.73
N ASN A 829 -38.25 -17.00 2.52
CA ASN A 829 -37.52 -18.26 2.40
C ASN A 829 -37.90 -18.96 1.09
N GLU A 830 -37.22 -20.06 0.74
CA GLU A 830 -37.48 -20.78 -0.52
C GLU A 830 -38.91 -21.38 -0.57
N ASP A 831 -39.55 -21.61 0.58
CA ASP A 831 -40.97 -22.00 0.71
C ASP A 831 -41.98 -20.84 0.46
N GLY A 832 -41.50 -19.62 0.16
CA GLY A 832 -42.33 -18.42 -0.02
C GLY A 832 -42.87 -17.79 1.28
N LEU A 833 -42.70 -18.46 2.42
CA LEU A 833 -42.97 -17.95 3.76
C LEU A 833 -41.83 -17.02 4.23
N ALA A 834 -42.17 -15.99 4.99
CA ALA A 834 -41.19 -15.10 5.61
C ALA A 834 -40.96 -15.47 7.09
N THR A 835 -39.71 -15.38 7.55
CA THR A 835 -39.38 -15.55 8.97
C THR A 835 -39.78 -14.28 9.72
N VAL A 836 -40.80 -14.35 10.56
CA VAL A 836 -41.26 -13.22 11.40
C VAL A 836 -40.80 -13.45 12.85
N PRO A 837 -40.15 -12.49 13.51
CA PRO A 837 -39.73 -12.63 14.89
C PRO A 837 -40.95 -12.67 15.83
N THR A 838 -40.93 -13.57 16.82
CA THR A 838 -41.95 -13.69 17.87
C THR A 838 -41.65 -12.82 19.08
N SER A 839 -40.39 -12.43 19.24
CA SER A 839 -39.85 -11.58 20.29
C SER A 839 -38.69 -10.78 19.70
N TYR A 840 -38.30 -9.70 20.36
CA TYR A 840 -37.05 -9.01 20.05
C TYR A 840 -35.83 -9.93 20.28
N ASP A 841 -34.77 -9.77 19.48
CA ASP A 841 -33.51 -10.51 19.64
C ASP A 841 -32.45 -9.65 20.37
N PRO A 842 -32.03 -10.02 21.60
CA PRO A 842 -31.00 -9.27 22.33
C PRO A 842 -29.64 -9.31 21.63
N ILE A 843 -29.34 -10.33 20.81
CA ILE A 843 -28.06 -10.43 20.11
C ILE A 843 -27.95 -9.40 18.98
N LEU A 844 -29.07 -9.06 18.32
CA LEU A 844 -29.10 -7.99 17.32
C LEU A 844 -28.86 -6.61 17.97
N PHE A 845 -29.42 -6.36 19.17
CA PHE A 845 -29.15 -5.13 19.91
C PHE A 845 -27.73 -5.06 20.46
N LEU A 846 -27.17 -6.17 20.97
CA LEU A 846 -25.77 -6.24 21.38
C LEU A 846 -24.83 -5.92 20.21
N LEU A 847 -25.02 -6.58 19.06
CA LEU A 847 -24.21 -6.34 17.86
C LEU A 847 -24.27 -4.88 17.39
N TYR A 848 -25.45 -4.26 17.42
CA TYR A 848 -25.59 -2.86 17.04
C TYR A 848 -24.99 -1.89 18.08
N GLY A 849 -25.11 -2.22 19.36
CA GLY A 849 -24.43 -1.54 20.46
C GLY A 849 -22.91 -1.63 20.37
N HIS A 850 -22.35 -2.78 19.96
CA HIS A 850 -20.91 -2.97 19.76
C HIS A 850 -20.35 -2.07 18.66
N ILE A 851 -21.10 -1.87 17.57
CA ILE A 851 -20.71 -0.91 16.51
C ILE A 851 -20.71 0.52 17.05
N MET A 852 -21.75 0.93 17.78
CA MET A 852 -21.84 2.26 18.40
C MET A 852 -20.75 2.51 19.44
N ALA A 853 -20.44 1.51 20.28
CA ALA A 853 -19.34 1.59 21.23
C ALA A 853 -18.00 1.74 20.51
N ARG A 854 -17.77 1.00 19.43
CA ARG A 854 -16.52 1.07 18.66
C ARG A 854 -16.38 2.38 17.86
N SER A 855 -17.48 3.00 17.43
CA SER A 855 -17.50 4.39 16.91
C SER A 855 -17.44 5.47 18.00
N ARG A 856 -17.19 5.11 19.27
CA ARG A 856 -17.16 6.01 20.45
C ARG A 856 -18.49 6.73 20.74
N SER A 857 -19.58 6.26 20.14
CA SER A 857 -20.95 6.76 20.29
C SER A 857 -21.61 6.10 21.52
N TRP A 858 -21.10 6.38 22.72
CA TRP A 858 -21.45 5.63 23.93
C TRP A 858 -22.91 5.80 24.38
N ILE A 859 -23.56 6.95 24.16
CA ILE A 859 -24.98 7.14 24.53
C ILE A 859 -25.89 6.22 23.70
N PRO A 860 -25.82 6.20 22.34
CA PRO A 860 -26.47 5.16 21.55
C PRO A 860 -26.13 3.73 22.01
N ALA A 861 -24.86 3.43 22.28
CA ALA A 861 -24.45 2.10 22.70
C ALA A 861 -25.14 1.66 24.01
N ILE A 862 -25.13 2.50 25.04
CA ILE A 862 -25.82 2.28 26.32
C ILE A 862 -27.32 2.04 26.07
N ASN A 863 -27.97 2.84 25.23
CA ASN A 863 -29.40 2.66 24.92
C ASN A 863 -29.70 1.28 24.31
N TYR A 864 -28.89 0.79 23.37
CA TYR A 864 -29.08 -0.55 22.80
C TYR A 864 -28.68 -1.69 23.75
N TYR A 865 -27.66 -1.51 24.58
CA TYR A 865 -27.32 -2.47 25.63
C TYR A 865 -28.40 -2.56 26.71
N SER A 866 -29.02 -1.45 27.11
CA SER A 866 -30.18 -1.43 28.01
C SER A 866 -31.37 -2.18 27.42
N ARG A 867 -31.66 -2.01 26.12
CA ARG A 867 -32.68 -2.83 25.41
C ARG A 867 -32.35 -4.33 25.48
N ALA A 868 -31.08 -4.72 25.33
CA ALA A 868 -30.66 -6.11 25.46
C ALA A 868 -30.72 -6.63 26.93
N TYR A 869 -30.35 -5.79 27.90
CA TYR A 869 -30.33 -6.10 29.33
C TYR A 869 -31.73 -6.40 29.87
N VAL A 870 -32.72 -5.57 29.55
CA VAL A 870 -34.14 -5.81 29.90
C VAL A 870 -34.67 -7.15 29.37
N MET A 871 -34.07 -7.70 28.31
CA MET A 871 -34.47 -8.98 27.70
C MET A 871 -33.67 -10.18 28.20
N ASN A 872 -32.45 -9.97 28.71
CA ASN A 872 -31.62 -11.01 29.30
C ASN A 872 -30.61 -10.40 30.30
N PRO A 873 -31.03 -10.15 31.56
CA PRO A 873 -30.18 -9.53 32.58
C PRO A 873 -28.97 -10.38 32.94
N ASP A 874 -29.14 -11.71 33.01
CA ASP A 874 -28.08 -12.67 33.34
C ASP A 874 -27.07 -12.92 32.21
N CYS A 875 -27.15 -12.19 31.09
CA CYS A 875 -26.19 -12.31 29.99
C CYS A 875 -24.85 -11.66 30.35
N PRO A 876 -23.73 -12.41 30.47
CA PRO A 876 -22.46 -11.81 30.88
C PRO A 876 -21.94 -10.78 29.88
N MET A 877 -22.10 -11.06 28.57
CA MET A 877 -21.63 -10.15 27.51
C MET A 877 -22.39 -8.81 27.53
N THR A 878 -23.68 -8.80 27.88
CA THR A 878 -24.46 -7.57 28.05
C THR A 878 -23.91 -6.74 29.21
N ASN A 879 -23.71 -7.35 30.37
CA ASN A 879 -23.18 -6.70 31.57
C ASN A 879 -21.76 -6.13 31.37
N LEU A 880 -20.88 -6.89 30.72
CA LEU A 880 -19.54 -6.41 30.36
C LEU A 880 -19.63 -5.21 29.39
N SER A 881 -20.46 -5.32 28.35
CA SER A 881 -20.56 -4.29 27.31
C SER A 881 -21.17 -2.98 27.84
N ILE A 882 -22.23 -3.06 28.65
CA ILE A 882 -22.87 -1.88 29.25
C ILE A 882 -22.01 -1.26 30.35
N GLY A 883 -21.37 -2.07 31.20
CA GLY A 883 -20.49 -1.60 32.27
C GLY A 883 -19.29 -0.82 31.72
N LEU A 884 -18.64 -1.37 30.69
CA LEU A 884 -17.57 -0.66 29.97
C LEU A 884 -18.07 0.60 29.27
N ALA A 885 -19.25 0.58 28.65
CA ALA A 885 -19.79 1.76 27.96
C ALA A 885 -20.08 2.94 28.93
N TYR A 886 -20.57 2.65 30.13
CA TYR A 886 -20.70 3.66 31.19
C TYR A 886 -19.34 4.23 31.62
N ILE A 887 -18.33 3.38 31.86
CA ILE A 887 -16.97 3.81 32.20
C ILE A 887 -16.36 4.68 31.08
N HIS A 888 -16.49 4.27 29.82
CA HIS A 888 -15.98 5.03 28.68
C HIS A 888 -16.71 6.37 28.50
N ARG A 889 -18.04 6.43 28.64
CA ARG A 889 -18.79 7.70 28.61
C ARG A 889 -18.36 8.63 29.74
N ALA A 890 -18.13 8.10 30.94
CA ALA A 890 -17.69 8.86 32.10
C ALA A 890 -16.32 9.54 31.91
N MET A 891 -15.49 9.09 30.97
CA MET A 891 -14.20 9.72 30.65
C MET A 891 -14.23 10.70 29.48
N GLN A 892 -15.38 10.90 28.82
CA GLN A 892 -15.53 11.96 27.82
C GLN A 892 -15.61 13.33 28.50
N ARG A 893 -15.19 14.38 27.78
CA ARG A 893 -15.18 15.78 28.27
C ARG A 893 -16.58 16.30 28.66
N LEU A 894 -17.64 15.69 28.13
CA LEU A 894 -19.04 16.10 28.27
C LEU A 894 -19.83 15.07 29.12
N SER A 895 -19.36 14.75 30.32
CA SER A 895 -20.04 13.83 31.25
C SER A 895 -20.57 14.59 32.47
N ASP A 896 -21.90 14.69 32.59
CA ASP A 896 -22.59 15.49 33.62
C ASP A 896 -22.29 15.01 35.05
N ASN A 897 -22.12 13.69 35.23
CA ASN A 897 -21.74 13.09 36.50
C ASN A 897 -20.86 11.84 36.28
N ARG A 898 -19.57 12.10 36.04
CA ARG A 898 -18.54 11.07 35.86
C ARG A 898 -18.52 10.02 36.98
N HIS A 899 -18.63 10.43 38.24
CA HIS A 899 -18.52 9.52 39.38
C HIS A 899 -19.71 8.56 39.47
N TYR A 900 -20.93 9.05 39.24
CA TYR A 900 -22.12 8.20 39.20
C TYR A 900 -22.09 7.23 38.02
N GLN A 901 -21.65 7.66 36.83
CA GLN A 901 -21.49 6.78 35.68
C GLN A 901 -20.42 5.70 35.90
N ILE A 902 -19.32 6.01 36.58
CA ILE A 902 -18.32 4.98 36.98
C ILE A 902 -18.94 3.96 37.96
N LEU A 903 -19.72 4.42 38.95
CA LEU A 903 -20.41 3.52 39.88
C LEU A 903 -21.40 2.60 39.16
N GLN A 904 -22.25 3.15 38.28
CA GLN A 904 -23.15 2.36 37.42
C GLN A 904 -22.36 1.34 36.59
N GLY A 905 -21.24 1.75 36.00
CA GLY A 905 -20.35 0.87 35.24
C GLY A 905 -19.85 -0.32 36.06
N PHE A 906 -19.34 -0.08 37.27
CA PHE A 906 -18.90 -1.14 38.18
C PHE A 906 -20.03 -2.05 38.66
N THR A 907 -21.25 -1.56 38.87
CA THR A 907 -22.41 -2.40 39.21
C THR A 907 -22.62 -3.51 38.19
N PHE A 908 -22.57 -3.17 36.89
CA PHE A 908 -22.67 -4.18 35.82
C PHE A 908 -21.40 -5.05 35.70
N LEU A 909 -20.20 -4.52 35.93
CA LEU A 909 -18.96 -5.32 35.91
C LEU A 909 -18.88 -6.34 37.06
N TYR A 910 -19.37 -6.01 38.26
CA TYR A 910 -19.47 -6.95 39.37
C TYR A 910 -20.52 -8.03 39.09
N HIS A 911 -21.68 -7.68 38.55
CA HIS A 911 -22.68 -8.67 38.15
C HIS A 911 -22.14 -9.60 37.04
N TYR A 912 -21.41 -9.07 36.07
CA TYR A 912 -20.65 -9.86 35.09
C TYR A 912 -19.66 -10.82 35.76
N TYR A 913 -18.90 -10.36 36.75
CA TYR A 913 -17.96 -11.21 37.51
C TYR A 913 -18.68 -12.33 38.27
N ASP A 914 -19.80 -12.04 38.93
CA ASP A 914 -20.61 -13.06 39.62
C ASP A 914 -21.18 -14.10 38.65
N LEU A 915 -21.65 -13.67 37.47
CA LEU A 915 -22.17 -14.56 36.44
C LEU A 915 -21.07 -15.48 35.88
N ARG A 916 -19.89 -14.94 35.56
CA ARG A 916 -18.77 -15.74 35.04
C ARG A 916 -18.14 -16.65 36.08
N SER A 917 -18.01 -16.19 37.33
CA SER A 917 -17.45 -16.97 38.44
C SER A 917 -18.27 -18.21 38.80
N LYS A 918 -19.56 -18.25 38.42
CA LYS A 918 -20.45 -19.40 38.59
C LYS A 918 -20.32 -20.46 37.48
N ILE A 919 -19.69 -20.13 36.35
CA ILE A 919 -19.55 -21.05 35.20
C ILE A 919 -18.34 -21.97 35.38
N GLY A 920 -17.17 -21.41 35.66
CA GLY A 920 -15.92 -22.16 35.70
C GLY A 920 -14.70 -21.32 36.06
N ILE A 921 -13.55 -21.97 36.22
CA ILE A 921 -12.32 -21.33 36.74
C ILE A 921 -11.67 -20.44 35.68
N GLY A 922 -11.72 -20.83 34.40
CA GLY A 922 -11.22 -19.99 33.30
C GLY A 922 -12.10 -18.75 33.10
N GLU A 923 -13.41 -18.91 33.20
CA GLU A 923 -14.38 -17.81 33.15
C GLU A 923 -14.22 -16.85 34.33
N LYS A 924 -13.92 -17.38 35.53
CA LYS A 924 -13.53 -16.58 36.69
C LYS A 924 -12.22 -15.83 36.45
N GLN A 925 -11.22 -16.47 35.85
CA GLN A 925 -9.94 -15.83 35.51
C GLN A 925 -10.12 -14.69 34.50
N GLU A 926 -10.90 -14.89 33.43
CA GLU A 926 -11.27 -13.83 32.47
C GLU A 926 -11.98 -12.66 33.18
N ALA A 927 -12.87 -12.97 34.12
CA ALA A 927 -13.60 -11.93 34.86
C ALA A 927 -12.72 -11.12 35.80
N LEU A 928 -11.77 -11.77 36.50
CA LEU A 928 -10.75 -11.09 37.30
C LEU A 928 -9.84 -10.21 36.43
N TYR A 929 -9.41 -10.70 35.26
CA TYR A 929 -8.62 -9.93 34.30
C TYR A 929 -9.39 -8.69 33.79
N ASN A 930 -10.68 -8.85 33.44
CA ASN A 930 -11.50 -7.73 32.97
C ASN A 930 -11.80 -6.70 34.07
N LEU A 931 -11.98 -7.11 35.32
CA LEU A 931 -12.05 -6.18 36.46
C LEU A 931 -10.72 -5.44 36.67
N ALA A 932 -9.59 -6.16 36.71
CA ALA A 932 -8.25 -5.58 36.82
C ALA A 932 -8.00 -4.52 35.74
N LYS A 933 -8.45 -4.82 34.51
CA LYS A 933 -8.35 -3.92 33.34
C LYS A 933 -9.24 -2.69 33.47
N ALA A 934 -10.44 -2.81 34.04
CA ALA A 934 -11.31 -1.66 34.33
C ALA A 934 -10.69 -0.73 35.39
N TYR A 935 -10.08 -1.27 36.45
CA TYR A 935 -9.33 -0.48 37.43
C TYR A 935 -8.10 0.19 36.81
N HIS A 936 -7.29 -0.55 36.05
CA HIS A 936 -6.10 -0.03 35.37
C HIS A 936 -6.46 1.12 34.42
N PHE A 937 -7.54 0.97 33.65
CA PHE A 937 -8.04 1.97 32.71
C PHE A 937 -8.54 3.26 33.38
N LEU A 938 -8.92 3.20 34.65
CA LEU A 938 -9.28 4.37 35.48
C LEU A 938 -8.09 4.96 36.27
N GLY A 939 -6.88 4.40 36.13
CA GLY A 939 -5.70 4.81 36.90
C GLY A 939 -5.66 4.28 38.34
N LEU A 940 -6.53 3.33 38.69
CA LEU A 940 -6.60 2.72 40.02
C LEU A 940 -5.64 1.51 40.10
N GLU A 941 -4.36 1.76 39.83
CA GLU A 941 -3.30 0.75 39.67
C GLU A 941 -3.20 -0.22 40.87
N HIS A 942 -3.34 0.29 42.10
CA HIS A 942 -3.25 -0.52 43.32
C HIS A 942 -4.35 -1.60 43.43
N HIS A 943 -5.57 -1.31 42.96
CA HIS A 943 -6.62 -2.34 42.83
C HIS A 943 -6.37 -3.22 41.61
N ALA A 944 -5.90 -2.66 40.49
CA ALA A 944 -5.61 -3.43 39.29
C ALA A 944 -4.61 -4.56 39.54
N VAL A 945 -3.51 -4.28 40.25
CA VAL A 945 -2.49 -5.28 40.63
C VAL A 945 -3.11 -6.41 41.44
N GLN A 946 -3.89 -6.12 42.49
CA GLN A 946 -4.57 -7.12 43.32
C GLN A 946 -5.49 -8.08 42.53
N TYR A 947 -6.09 -7.62 41.44
CA TYR A 947 -6.93 -8.46 40.57
C TYR A 947 -6.11 -9.20 39.50
N TYR A 948 -5.00 -8.63 38.99
CA TYR A 948 -4.08 -9.35 38.10
C TYR A 948 -3.28 -10.44 38.84
N GLU A 949 -2.90 -10.23 40.10
CA GLU A 949 -2.23 -11.25 40.92
C GLU A 949 -3.12 -12.48 41.08
N LYS A 950 -4.42 -12.28 41.36
CA LYS A 950 -5.45 -13.34 41.39
C LYS A 950 -5.68 -14.03 40.03
N VAL A 951 -5.29 -13.41 38.91
CA VAL A 951 -5.27 -14.07 37.59
C VAL A 951 -4.08 -15.01 37.46
N LEU A 952 -2.91 -14.62 37.97
CA LEU A 952 -1.70 -15.46 38.01
C LEU A 952 -1.86 -16.65 38.97
N GLU A 953 -2.51 -16.46 40.13
CA GLU A 953 -2.80 -17.53 41.10
C GLU A 953 -3.65 -18.68 40.53
N LEU A 954 -4.56 -18.40 39.59
CA LEU A 954 -5.42 -19.41 38.95
C LEU A 954 -4.76 -20.12 37.75
N SER A 955 -3.64 -19.60 37.27
CA SER A 955 -2.95 -20.09 36.09
C SER A 955 -2.10 -21.35 36.38
N PRO A 956 -2.03 -22.31 35.44
CA PRO A 956 -1.02 -23.37 35.49
C PRO A 956 0.44 -22.88 35.43
N MET A 957 0.70 -21.64 34.98
CA MET A 957 2.02 -20.98 35.05
C MET A 957 2.33 -20.38 36.43
N GLY A 958 1.33 -20.22 37.31
CA GLY A 958 1.53 -19.76 38.68
C GLY A 958 2.48 -20.67 39.46
N THR A 959 3.35 -20.06 40.29
CA THR A 959 4.45 -20.76 40.95
C THR A 959 3.96 -21.90 41.84
N VAL A 960 4.39 -23.13 41.51
CA VAL A 960 4.34 -24.26 42.44
C VAL A 960 5.39 -24.04 43.52
N ASN A 961 4.99 -23.36 44.59
CA ASN A 961 5.68 -23.49 45.87
C ASN A 961 5.31 -24.85 46.49
N ASP A 962 6.34 -25.57 46.93
CA ASP A 962 6.29 -27.01 47.12
C ASP A 962 5.53 -27.49 48.39
N LEU A 963 5.19 -28.79 48.39
CA LEU A 963 4.98 -29.66 49.56
C LEU A 963 3.70 -29.66 50.43
N THR A 964 2.69 -28.78 50.32
CA THR A 964 1.59 -28.75 51.35
C THR A 964 0.15 -29.08 50.95
N VAL A 965 -0.26 -29.11 49.67
CA VAL A 965 -1.66 -29.41 49.31
C VAL A 965 -1.79 -30.40 48.14
N GLN A 966 -2.49 -31.51 48.38
CA GLN A 966 -3.01 -32.41 47.33
C GLN A 966 -4.18 -31.73 46.60
N GLN A 967 -3.89 -30.74 45.75
CA GLN A 967 -4.92 -30.05 44.96
C GLN A 967 -5.45 -30.97 43.86
N LYS A 968 -6.78 -30.98 43.70
CA LYS A 968 -7.48 -31.86 42.76
C LYS A 968 -7.24 -31.40 41.32
N GLU A 969 -7.19 -32.34 40.38
CA GLU A 969 -6.93 -32.12 38.94
C GLU A 969 -8.01 -31.30 38.19
N GLY A 970 -8.97 -30.70 38.91
CA GLY A 970 -10.00 -29.80 38.37
C GLY A 970 -9.89 -28.34 38.85
N SER A 971 -8.77 -27.94 39.48
CA SER A 971 -8.61 -26.61 40.10
C SER A 971 -7.78 -25.59 39.31
N ARG A 972 -7.33 -25.90 38.08
CA ARG A 972 -6.51 -25.01 37.24
C ARG A 972 -7.19 -24.69 35.90
N VAL A 973 -6.86 -23.53 35.34
CA VAL A 973 -7.35 -23.11 34.01
C VAL A 973 -6.69 -23.95 32.90
N ASN A 974 -7.43 -24.19 31.80
CA ASN A 974 -6.90 -24.83 30.60
C ASN A 974 -5.85 -23.91 29.93
N PRO A 975 -4.62 -24.37 29.63
CA PRO A 975 -3.58 -23.57 28.97
C PRO A 975 -3.98 -22.90 27.64
N THR A 976 -5.03 -23.37 26.95
CA THR A 976 -5.56 -22.71 25.73
C THR A 976 -6.55 -21.57 26.03
N TYR A 977 -6.73 -21.19 27.29
CA TYR A 977 -7.70 -20.19 27.76
C TYR A 977 -7.19 -19.47 29.03
N ASP A 978 -5.87 -19.29 29.13
CA ASP A 978 -5.18 -18.72 30.29
C ASP A 978 -4.79 -17.25 30.01
N PHE A 979 -5.17 -16.34 30.90
CA PHE A 979 -4.90 -14.90 30.81
C PHE A 979 -3.66 -14.44 31.59
N ALA A 980 -2.83 -15.36 32.08
CA ALA A 980 -1.63 -15.05 32.85
C ALA A 980 -0.62 -14.17 32.11
N TYR A 981 -0.42 -14.41 30.80
CA TYR A 981 0.53 -13.66 29.99
C TYR A 981 0.12 -12.18 29.89
N GLU A 982 -1.15 -11.90 29.57
CA GLU A 982 -1.70 -10.55 29.51
C GLU A 982 -1.74 -9.88 30.89
N ALA A 983 -2.02 -10.62 31.97
CA ALA A 983 -1.99 -10.11 33.33
C ALA A 983 -0.56 -9.72 33.76
N ALA A 984 0.42 -10.59 33.55
CA ALA A 984 1.84 -10.33 33.82
C ALA A 984 2.38 -9.16 32.98
N TYR A 985 1.96 -9.05 31.72
CA TYR A 985 2.30 -7.91 30.87
C TYR A 985 1.75 -6.59 31.43
N ASN A 986 0.48 -6.58 31.87
CA ASN A 986 -0.13 -5.40 32.48
C ASN A 986 0.50 -5.03 33.84
N ILE A 987 0.78 -6.01 34.70
CA ILE A 987 1.51 -5.81 35.97
C ILE A 987 2.90 -5.22 35.69
N ARG A 988 3.63 -5.77 34.73
CA ARG A 988 4.96 -5.26 34.33
C ARG A 988 4.89 -3.79 33.91
N LEU A 989 3.86 -3.37 33.16
CA LEU A 989 3.67 -1.97 32.79
C LEU A 989 3.46 -1.07 34.01
N ILE A 990 2.62 -1.49 34.97
CA ILE A 990 2.38 -0.76 36.23
C ILE A 990 3.66 -0.67 37.08
N TYR A 991 4.45 -1.74 37.15
CA TYR A 991 5.73 -1.71 37.86
C TYR A 991 6.78 -0.84 37.14
N ILE A 992 6.71 -0.68 35.81
CA ILE A 992 7.55 0.27 35.06
C ILE A 992 7.08 1.71 35.27
N SER A 993 5.77 2.02 35.23
CA SER A 993 5.24 3.37 35.52
C SER A 993 5.56 3.81 36.95
N SER A 994 5.44 2.89 37.91
CA SER A 994 5.84 3.07 39.32
C SER A 994 7.37 3.10 39.54
N GLY A 995 8.19 2.84 38.53
CA GLY A 995 9.66 2.81 38.65
C GLY A 995 10.25 1.59 39.37
N ASN A 996 9.44 0.58 39.74
CA ASN A 996 9.88 -0.65 40.38
C ASN A 996 10.39 -1.67 39.33
N LEU A 997 11.54 -1.36 38.74
CA LEU A 997 12.18 -2.19 37.71
C LEU A 997 12.53 -3.61 38.18
N ASN A 998 12.71 -3.83 39.49
CA ASN A 998 13.02 -5.14 40.05
C ASN A 998 11.82 -6.10 39.92
N LEU A 999 10.64 -5.71 40.43
CA LEU A 999 9.44 -6.53 40.28
C LEU A 999 9.02 -6.65 38.80
N ALA A 1000 9.20 -5.59 38.00
CA ALA A 1000 8.96 -5.66 36.56
C ALA A 1000 9.85 -6.72 35.89
N PHE A 1001 11.12 -6.83 36.27
CA PHE A 1001 12.05 -7.85 35.78
C PHE A 1001 11.68 -9.26 36.28
N GLU A 1002 11.30 -9.41 37.55
CA GLU A 1002 10.88 -10.70 38.11
C GLU A 1002 9.61 -11.25 37.43
N VAL A 1003 8.57 -10.42 37.26
CA VAL A 1003 7.36 -10.80 36.52
C VAL A 1003 7.68 -11.13 35.05
N THR A 1004 8.57 -10.36 34.41
CA THR A 1004 9.04 -10.65 33.05
C THR A 1004 9.72 -12.03 32.97
N LYS A 1005 10.60 -12.33 33.93
CA LYS A 1005 11.35 -13.59 33.98
C LYS A 1005 10.47 -14.81 34.32
N GLN A 1006 9.41 -14.62 35.10
CA GLN A 1006 8.52 -15.71 35.52
C GLN A 1006 7.44 -16.05 34.48
N TYR A 1007 6.87 -15.05 33.80
CA TYR A 1007 5.64 -15.22 33.00
C TYR A 1007 5.74 -14.76 31.54
N LEU A 1008 6.78 -14.01 31.17
CA LEU A 1008 6.92 -13.40 29.83
C LEU A 1008 8.18 -13.84 29.06
N ALA A 1009 8.96 -14.75 29.63
CA ALA A 1009 10.07 -15.41 28.94
C ALA A 1009 9.55 -16.64 28.17
N LEU A 1010 10.03 -16.80 26.93
CA LEU A 1010 9.77 -17.94 26.05
C LEU A 1010 10.75 -19.11 26.30
#